data_AF-A0AAU7QJL6-F1
#
_entry.id   AF-A0AAU7QJL6-F1
#
_cell.length_a   1.000
_cell.length_b   1.000
_cell.length_c   1.000
_cell.angle_alpha   90.00
_cell.angle_beta   90.00
_cell.angle_gamma   90.00
#
_symmetry.space_group_name_H-M   'P 1'
#
loop_
_entity.id
_entity.type
_entity.pdbx_description
1 polymer ?
#
loop_
_entity_poly.entity_id
_entity_poly.type
_entity_poly.pdbx_seq_one_letter_code
_entity_poly.pdbx_strand_id
1 'polypeptide(L)'
;MKSEKSARLQIKVEFSDQGEVPALQAYAFNRQGVALGQAPLNDGAAVIELPAAMDGQMVELILGPPTEKGQPVPTAAALKRMGGYAKATRLLLDKPVLQLKLPTYIFPHWCLCYVRGRLVKRFNLPDGSARELPVCHARVHVCEVDRIRLVIEKLPDLDILRLRDDLLHKLQLRPLPFPPIPDPGPLAGPIMTRSAMLPAAAESPLPQAPASTGAETLALHAAALTAAQSAGQARRQLLGLASIIAIHLCDLTYLWGYFRVDALTTIDADSDGRFAALIFHDCADQPDLYFWVEQFQGGVWTTVYRPSIGCGTHWNYPCGSEVVINLPGAVACEEPPYDVPPGVTLFMLPYAIANAPIWGIPPGAPPAPAGWVRPDGMLDYQTGTSLGWLYNAPFGGTLNFIHDDSYFIPSSGIRYYRYSWRHLGASPNTGADDPSWTPISAPLARGYRMEYSDRLPTYESYPVGPVTVGSHSGLFEFKPQTPPARGTDPATVLVREWTEGNLGEVGAGWNTMLAAPPLSPDNLTDDAGVFEVKIEVFDPAGHQVMPGAGSFRFLARNADGSTTRLSTAAEEAGGAYVMRVHVDNNRVQADLPQPSIGGVSASDDCGFLRYHPGDLVRLRYLAAHPNQHAVFDFDVTRGSHVLPEGSTLTPYVEVAASSAATVSAPYVKVAGYYQRDFTPASLVGSCVNAAFAGSLRVYGKATDGYQRLGIDDSRLIAFALAERGVVHP
;
A
#
# COMPACT_ATOMS: atom_id res chain seq x y z
N MET A 1 39.01 42.01 -24.83
CA MET A 1 37.95 41.91 -23.81
C MET A 1 37.54 43.31 -23.37
N LYS A 2 36.44 43.84 -23.91
CA LYS A 2 35.84 45.08 -23.40
C LYS A 2 35.13 44.71 -22.10
N SER A 3 35.53 45.35 -21.00
CA SER A 3 34.84 45.27 -19.71
C SER A 3 33.35 45.58 -19.92
N GLU A 4 32.49 44.59 -19.71
CA GLU A 4 31.04 44.79 -19.65
C GLU A 4 30.78 45.76 -18.50
N LYS A 5 30.34 46.98 -18.81
CA LYS A 5 29.98 47.95 -17.78
C LYS A 5 28.81 47.36 -16.99
N SER A 6 28.99 47.10 -15.69
CA SER A 6 27.87 46.81 -14.78
C SER A 6 27.17 48.13 -14.42
N ALA A 7 25.85 48.07 -14.31
CA ALA A 7 25.00 49.17 -13.89
C ALA A 7 24.74 49.06 -12.39
N ARG A 8 24.75 50.17 -11.65
CA ARG A 8 24.42 50.17 -10.21
C ARG A 8 23.06 50.82 -10.00
N LEU A 9 22.10 50.09 -9.45
CA LEU A 9 20.82 50.63 -9.00
C LEU A 9 20.89 50.85 -7.49
N GLN A 10 20.84 52.11 -7.07
CA GLN A 10 20.76 52.51 -5.67
C GLN A 10 19.29 52.66 -5.26
N ILE A 11 18.90 51.93 -4.24
CA ILE A 11 17.56 51.95 -3.66
C ILE A 11 17.67 52.69 -2.32
N LYS A 12 16.85 53.70 -2.13
CA LYS A 12 16.74 54.45 -0.88
C LYS A 12 15.31 54.32 -0.37
N VAL A 13 15.13 53.84 0.85
CA VAL A 13 13.86 53.63 1.50
C VAL A 13 13.75 54.58 2.69
N GLU A 14 12.75 55.43 2.68
CA GLU A 14 12.35 56.29 3.80
C GLU A 14 11.12 55.66 4.46
N PHE A 15 11.22 55.27 5.73
CA PHE A 15 10.07 54.76 6.47
C PHE A 15 9.21 55.91 7.00
N SER A 16 7.89 55.85 6.77
CA SER A 16 6.98 56.95 7.12
C SER A 16 6.55 57.00 8.60
N ASP A 17 6.90 55.98 9.36
CA ASP A 17 6.54 55.72 10.76
C ASP A 17 7.72 55.11 11.53
N GLN A 18 7.63 55.10 12.87
CA GLN A 18 8.69 54.60 13.76
C GLN A 18 8.47 53.15 14.23
N GLY A 19 7.77 52.33 13.44
CA GLY A 19 7.60 50.91 13.78
C GLY A 19 8.88 50.11 13.60
N GLU A 20 8.94 48.94 14.23
CA GLU A 20 10.06 48.01 14.06
C GLU A 20 10.09 47.47 12.63
N VAL A 21 11.26 47.51 11.98
CA VAL A 21 11.44 47.07 10.60
C VAL A 21 12.17 45.72 10.62
N PRO A 22 11.60 44.66 10.02
CA PRO A 22 12.32 43.39 9.89
C PRO A 22 13.58 43.58 9.04
N ALA A 23 14.56 42.67 9.15
CA ALA A 23 15.69 42.69 8.23
C ALA A 23 15.16 42.59 6.77
N LEU A 24 15.63 43.49 5.89
CA LEU A 24 15.18 43.56 4.51
C LEU A 24 16.33 43.34 3.54
N GLN A 25 16.02 42.65 2.45
CA GLN A 25 16.89 42.49 1.29
C GLN A 25 16.15 42.92 0.04
N ALA A 26 16.86 43.61 -0.84
CA ALA A 26 16.34 44.07 -2.11
C ALA A 26 16.70 43.08 -3.22
N TYR A 27 15.69 42.70 -4.01
CA TYR A 27 15.79 41.75 -5.11
C TYR A 27 15.34 42.40 -6.41
N ALA A 28 16.07 42.21 -7.49
CA ALA A 28 15.72 42.72 -8.82
C ALA A 28 15.43 41.56 -9.77
N PHE A 29 14.32 41.64 -10.50
CA PHE A 29 13.90 40.65 -11.49
C PHE A 29 13.62 41.30 -12.84
N ASN A 30 13.84 40.58 -13.92
CA ASN A 30 13.37 41.02 -15.24
C ASN A 30 11.86 40.77 -15.40
N ARG A 31 11.27 41.21 -16.52
CA ARG A 31 9.83 41.02 -16.82
C ARG A 31 9.40 39.54 -16.88
N GLN A 32 10.33 38.61 -17.07
CA GLN A 32 10.08 37.17 -17.10
C GLN A 32 10.22 36.51 -15.71
N GLY A 33 10.53 37.28 -14.66
CA GLY A 33 10.72 36.78 -13.30
C GLY A 33 12.11 36.17 -13.02
N VAL A 34 13.07 36.36 -13.92
CA VAL A 34 14.46 35.90 -13.74
C VAL A 34 15.20 36.87 -12.84
N ALA A 35 15.90 36.35 -11.83
CA ALA A 35 16.69 37.15 -10.89
C ALA A 35 17.87 37.82 -11.61
N LEU A 36 18.01 39.14 -11.40
CA LEU A 36 19.07 39.98 -11.97
C LEU A 36 20.14 40.33 -10.94
N GLY A 37 19.78 40.41 -9.66
CA GLY A 37 20.70 40.74 -8.58
C GLY A 37 19.97 40.95 -7.25
N GLN A 38 20.73 40.97 -6.16
CA GLN A 38 20.22 41.20 -4.80
C GLN A 38 21.24 41.94 -3.94
N ALA A 39 20.76 42.70 -2.94
CA ALA A 39 21.60 43.36 -1.95
C ALA A 39 20.85 43.59 -0.63
N PRO A 40 21.51 43.44 0.54
CA PRO A 40 20.89 43.76 1.82
C PRO A 40 20.56 45.25 1.91
N LEU A 41 19.46 45.58 2.59
CA LEU A 41 19.08 46.95 2.91
C LEU A 41 19.69 47.35 4.25
N ASN A 42 20.76 48.14 4.21
CA ASN A 42 21.44 48.65 5.40
C ASN A 42 21.13 50.14 5.54
N ASP A 43 20.71 50.58 6.72
CA ASP A 43 20.40 51.99 7.01
C ASP A 43 19.45 52.64 5.98
N GLY A 44 18.45 51.88 5.51
CA GLY A 44 17.49 52.34 4.51
C GLY A 44 18.04 52.45 3.09
N ALA A 45 19.22 51.88 2.79
CA ALA A 45 19.78 51.87 1.44
C ALA A 45 20.31 50.50 0.99
N ALA A 46 20.14 50.20 -0.29
CA ALA A 46 20.70 49.01 -0.96
C ALA A 46 21.29 49.39 -2.31
N VAL A 47 22.33 48.69 -2.75
CA VAL A 47 22.95 48.89 -4.07
C VAL A 47 23.03 47.55 -4.77
N ILE A 48 22.25 47.39 -5.84
CA ILE A 48 22.22 46.17 -6.66
C ILE A 48 23.03 46.42 -7.93
N GLU A 49 23.96 45.51 -8.23
CA GLU A 49 24.64 45.48 -9.53
C GLU A 49 23.76 44.73 -10.55
N LEU A 50 23.47 45.36 -11.68
CA LEU A 50 22.60 44.86 -12.73
C LEU A 50 23.36 44.81 -14.08
N PRO A 51 22.99 43.92 -15.00
CA PRO A 51 23.56 43.90 -16.35
C PRO A 51 23.24 45.21 -17.11
N ALA A 52 24.22 45.82 -17.80
CA ALA A 52 23.99 47.04 -18.58
C ALA A 52 22.94 46.89 -19.71
N ALA A 53 22.70 45.66 -20.18
CA ALA A 53 21.64 45.36 -21.14
C ALA A 53 20.22 45.68 -20.62
N MET A 54 20.07 45.93 -19.32
CA MET A 54 18.80 46.31 -18.69
C MET A 54 18.49 47.82 -18.79
N ASP A 55 19.39 48.65 -19.35
CA ASP A 55 19.11 50.08 -19.53
C ASP A 55 17.88 50.32 -20.42
N GLY A 56 16.94 51.14 -19.95
CA GLY A 56 15.64 51.39 -20.57
C GLY A 56 14.60 50.28 -20.38
N GLN A 57 14.96 49.12 -19.81
CA GLN A 57 14.05 47.99 -19.57
C GLN A 57 13.27 48.14 -18.26
N MET A 58 12.11 47.47 -18.19
CA MET A 58 11.36 47.33 -16.94
C MET A 58 12.01 46.26 -16.07
N VAL A 59 12.32 46.63 -14.83
CA VAL A 59 12.83 45.76 -13.77
C VAL A 59 11.81 45.78 -12.63
N GLU A 60 11.53 44.61 -12.06
CA GLU A 60 10.70 44.48 -10.88
C GLU A 60 11.61 44.41 -9.65
N LEU A 61 11.51 45.42 -8.79
CA LEU A 61 12.19 45.45 -7.50
C LEU A 61 11.26 44.89 -6.44
N ILE A 62 11.78 44.01 -5.58
CA ILE A 62 11.03 43.48 -4.43
C ILE A 62 11.88 43.61 -3.17
N LEU A 63 11.32 44.19 -2.11
CA LEU A 63 11.89 44.18 -0.77
C LEU A 63 11.28 43.02 0.02
N GLY A 64 12.10 42.10 0.52
CA GLY A 64 11.63 40.91 1.24
C GLY A 64 12.65 40.41 2.28
N PRO A 65 12.45 39.20 2.84
CA PRO A 65 13.32 38.66 3.88
C PRO A 65 14.75 38.45 3.36
N PRO A 66 15.77 38.52 4.22
CA PRO A 66 17.14 38.22 3.85
C PRO A 66 17.31 36.71 3.59
N THR A 67 18.23 36.39 2.68
CA THR A 67 18.65 35.01 2.40
C THR A 67 20.02 34.73 2.99
N GLU A 68 20.24 33.54 3.54
CA GLU A 68 21.57 33.15 4.01
C GLU A 68 22.53 32.86 2.84
N LYS A 69 23.83 32.96 3.11
CA LYS A 69 24.88 32.74 2.10
C LYS A 69 24.86 31.28 1.64
N GLY A 70 24.54 31.06 0.37
CA GLY A 70 24.45 29.72 -0.24
C GLY A 70 23.02 29.23 -0.49
N GLN A 71 22.00 29.95 0.00
CA GLN A 71 20.60 29.66 -0.35
C GLN A 71 20.27 30.19 -1.77
N PRO A 72 19.40 29.50 -2.52
CA PRO A 72 18.92 29.98 -3.80
C PRO A 72 18.10 31.27 -3.63
N VAL A 73 18.22 32.20 -4.57
CA VAL A 73 17.46 33.45 -4.58
C VAL A 73 15.96 33.13 -4.67
N PRO A 74 15.12 33.61 -3.72
CA PRO A 74 13.68 33.40 -3.77
C PRO A 74 13.09 33.92 -5.08
N THR A 75 12.07 33.24 -5.60
CA THR A 75 11.38 33.72 -6.80
C THR A 75 10.59 35.00 -6.50
N ALA A 76 10.38 35.83 -7.52
CA ALA A 76 9.57 37.05 -7.40
C ALA A 76 8.16 36.76 -6.86
N ALA A 77 7.58 35.61 -7.23
CA ALA A 77 6.27 35.18 -6.73
C ALA A 77 6.32 34.85 -5.23
N ALA A 78 7.33 34.12 -4.77
CA ALA A 78 7.52 33.79 -3.36
C ALA A 78 7.67 35.06 -2.51
N LEU A 79 8.51 36.01 -2.94
CA LEU A 79 8.73 37.26 -2.19
C LEU A 79 7.44 38.09 -2.04
N LYS A 80 6.62 38.21 -3.09
CA LYS A 80 5.33 38.92 -3.02
C LYS A 80 4.33 38.21 -2.11
N ARG A 81 4.30 36.87 -2.15
CA ARG A 81 3.40 36.06 -1.30
C ARG A 81 3.71 36.26 0.18
N MET A 82 4.98 36.32 0.54
CA MET A 82 5.44 36.61 1.89
C MET A 82 5.20 38.08 2.31
N GLY A 83 4.39 38.87 1.60
CA GLY A 83 4.17 40.28 1.93
C GLY A 83 5.34 41.20 1.61
N GLY A 84 6.26 40.76 0.74
CA GLY A 84 7.32 41.62 0.22
C GLY A 84 6.78 42.77 -0.64
N TYR A 85 7.36 43.95 -0.48
CA TYR A 85 6.94 45.14 -1.23
C TYR A 85 7.51 45.09 -2.65
N ALA A 86 6.64 45.01 -3.66
CA ALA A 86 7.04 45.00 -5.07
C ALA A 86 6.79 46.34 -5.77
N LYS A 87 7.78 46.80 -6.55
CA LYS A 87 7.72 48.00 -7.38
C LYS A 87 8.35 47.73 -8.74
N ALA A 88 7.54 47.76 -9.79
CA ALA A 88 8.04 47.82 -11.16
C ALA A 88 8.60 49.22 -11.45
N THR A 89 9.81 49.29 -11.98
CA THR A 89 10.46 50.54 -12.40
C THR A 89 11.22 50.35 -13.70
N ARG A 90 11.39 51.42 -14.48
CA ARG A 90 12.29 51.40 -15.64
C ARG A 90 13.71 51.71 -15.16
N LEU A 91 14.66 50.84 -15.47
CA LEU A 91 16.07 51.09 -15.16
C LEU A 91 16.62 52.13 -16.15
N LEU A 92 17.25 53.18 -15.63
CA LEU A 92 17.87 54.25 -16.42
C LEU A 92 19.27 54.50 -15.87
N LEU A 93 20.32 54.26 -16.66
CA LEU A 93 21.71 54.38 -16.21
C LEU A 93 22.12 55.81 -15.84
N ASP A 94 21.46 56.83 -16.40
CA ASP A 94 21.66 58.24 -16.09
C ASP A 94 20.94 58.68 -14.79
N LYS A 95 20.00 57.86 -14.28
CA LYS A 95 19.24 58.09 -13.04
C LYS A 95 19.20 56.83 -12.18
N PRO A 96 20.35 56.40 -11.61
CA PRO A 96 20.49 55.13 -10.90
C PRO A 96 19.85 55.10 -9.50
N VAL A 97 19.04 56.08 -9.10
CA VAL A 97 18.50 56.20 -7.74
C VAL A 97 16.98 56.03 -7.74
N LEU A 98 16.50 54.98 -7.08
CA LEU A 98 15.09 54.76 -6.79
C LEU A 98 14.81 55.12 -5.32
N GLN A 99 13.96 56.13 -5.12
CA GLN A 99 13.49 56.52 -3.78
C GLN A 99 12.10 55.93 -3.51
N LEU A 100 11.94 55.28 -2.37
CA LEU A 100 10.71 54.67 -1.90
C LEU A 100 10.34 55.27 -0.54
N LYS A 101 9.06 55.61 -0.36
CA LYS A 101 8.53 56.02 0.94
C LYS A 101 7.47 55.01 1.37
N LEU A 102 7.75 54.25 2.43
CA LEU A 102 6.97 53.07 2.81
C LEU A 102 6.64 53.11 4.31
N PRO A 103 5.42 52.75 4.73
CA PRO A 103 5.16 52.48 6.13
C PRO A 103 5.72 51.13 6.57
N THR A 104 6.11 50.98 7.84
CA THR A 104 6.70 49.74 8.36
C THR A 104 5.67 48.62 8.52
N TYR A 105 4.41 48.95 8.79
CA TYR A 105 3.32 47.97 9.00
C TYR A 105 2.99 47.08 7.79
N ILE A 106 3.51 47.40 6.59
CA ILE A 106 3.26 46.59 5.38
C ILE A 106 4.13 45.33 5.32
N PHE A 107 5.20 45.28 6.10
CA PHE A 107 6.10 44.13 6.14
C PHE A 107 5.70 43.18 7.27
N PRO A 108 5.40 41.90 6.98
CA PRO A 108 5.11 40.93 8.03
C PRO A 108 6.39 40.51 8.75
N HIS A 109 6.23 39.90 9.93
CA HIS A 109 7.33 39.22 10.60
C HIS A 109 7.49 37.84 9.96
N TRP A 110 8.66 37.57 9.38
CA TRP A 110 8.95 36.30 8.72
C TRP A 110 9.52 35.27 9.68
N CYS A 111 8.89 34.11 9.73
CA CYS A 111 9.32 32.95 10.50
C CYS A 111 9.80 31.83 9.58
N LEU A 112 10.79 31.06 10.04
CA LEU A 112 11.27 29.86 9.36
C LEU A 112 10.50 28.64 9.84
N CYS A 113 9.99 27.85 8.90
CA CYS A 113 9.35 26.58 9.15
C CYS A 113 10.22 25.45 8.58
N TYR A 114 10.65 24.53 9.44
CA TYR A 114 11.33 23.31 9.02
C TYR A 114 10.29 22.26 8.65
N VAL A 115 10.20 21.93 7.37
CA VAL A 115 9.31 20.92 6.82
C VAL A 115 10.11 19.64 6.65
N ARG A 116 9.63 18.52 7.21
CA ARG A 116 10.27 17.21 7.05
C ARG A 116 9.25 16.10 6.87
N GLY A 117 9.63 15.05 6.17
CA GLY A 117 8.76 13.91 5.95
C GLY A 117 9.44 12.69 5.36
N ARG A 118 8.64 11.65 5.13
CA ARG A 118 9.07 10.36 4.63
C ARG A 118 8.06 9.77 3.64
N LEU A 119 8.58 9.28 2.52
CA LEU A 119 7.84 8.68 1.42
C LEU A 119 7.92 7.16 1.53
N VAL A 120 6.77 6.51 1.56
CA VAL A 120 6.70 5.06 1.80
C VAL A 120 5.73 4.38 0.86
N LYS A 121 6.00 3.11 0.54
CA LYS A 121 5.04 2.21 -0.08
C LYS A 121 4.72 1.09 0.91
N ARG A 122 3.45 1.01 1.32
CA ARG A 122 2.96 -0.04 2.20
C ARG A 122 2.32 -1.18 1.42
N PHE A 123 2.62 -2.40 1.78
CA PHE A 123 1.94 -3.60 1.29
C PHE A 123 1.82 -4.64 2.40
N ASN A 124 0.81 -5.51 2.26
CA ASN A 124 0.53 -6.53 3.26
C ASN A 124 1.31 -7.81 2.91
N LEU A 125 2.00 -8.35 3.90
CA LEU A 125 2.68 -9.65 3.82
C LEU A 125 1.69 -10.80 4.13
N PRO A 126 1.98 -12.05 3.69
CA PRO A 126 1.13 -13.21 3.96
C PRO A 126 0.96 -13.58 5.44
N ASP A 127 1.81 -13.08 6.33
CA ASP A 127 1.69 -13.21 7.79
C ASP A 127 0.74 -12.18 8.42
N GLY A 128 0.13 -11.31 7.61
CA GLY A 128 -0.77 -10.23 8.04
C GLY A 128 -0.05 -8.98 8.53
N SER A 129 1.28 -8.96 8.54
CA SER A 129 2.05 -7.76 8.85
C SER A 129 2.11 -6.81 7.64
N ALA A 130 2.24 -5.51 7.90
CA ALA A 130 2.47 -4.52 6.85
C ALA A 130 3.98 -4.33 6.68
N ARG A 131 4.49 -4.54 5.46
CA ARG A 131 5.85 -4.14 5.09
C ARG A 131 5.80 -2.75 4.48
N GLU A 132 6.74 -1.92 4.92
CA GLU A 132 6.91 -0.56 4.46
C GLU A 132 8.27 -0.47 3.77
N LEU A 133 8.28 -0.08 2.50
CA LEU A 133 9.51 0.18 1.75
C LEU A 133 9.67 1.67 1.44
N PRO A 134 10.90 2.20 1.45
CA PRO A 134 11.15 3.57 1.08
C PRO A 134 10.88 3.80 -0.41
N VAL A 135 10.48 5.03 -0.73
CA VAL A 135 10.34 5.50 -2.12
C VAL A 135 11.44 6.51 -2.38
N CYS A 136 12.46 6.10 -3.14
CA CYS A 136 13.57 6.94 -3.54
C CYS A 136 13.42 7.43 -4.99
N HIS A 137 14.38 8.26 -5.45
CA HIS A 137 14.32 8.95 -6.75
C HIS A 137 13.03 9.76 -6.94
N ALA A 138 12.48 10.27 -5.85
CA ALA A 138 11.27 11.06 -5.83
C ALA A 138 11.58 12.51 -5.50
N ARG A 139 10.76 13.42 -6.02
CA ARG A 139 10.74 14.81 -5.63
C ARG A 139 9.39 15.16 -5.05
N VAL A 140 9.43 15.85 -3.93
CA VAL A 140 8.26 16.33 -3.20
C VAL A 140 8.10 17.80 -3.49
N HIS A 141 6.91 18.16 -3.96
CA HIS A 141 6.52 19.54 -4.13
C HIS A 141 5.79 20.00 -2.89
N VAL A 142 6.40 20.95 -2.18
CA VAL A 142 5.82 21.58 -1.00
C VAL A 142 5.10 22.83 -1.46
N CYS A 143 3.78 22.85 -1.32
CA CYS A 143 2.94 23.97 -1.71
C CYS A 143 2.25 24.57 -0.49
N GLU A 144 1.94 25.86 -0.56
CA GLU A 144 1.05 26.53 0.39
C GLU A 144 -0.35 26.65 -0.23
N VAL A 145 -1.38 26.54 0.60
CA VAL A 145 -2.78 26.71 0.21
C VAL A 145 -3.34 27.99 0.84
N ASP A 146 -4.16 28.74 0.09
CA ASP A 146 -4.79 29.96 0.58
C ASP A 146 -5.51 29.73 1.93
N ARG A 147 -5.29 30.65 2.88
CA ARG A 147 -5.97 30.65 4.18
C ARG A 147 -7.49 30.61 3.98
N ILE A 148 -8.17 29.69 4.66
CA ILE A 148 -9.64 29.53 4.57
C ILE A 148 -10.38 30.84 4.83
N ARG A 149 -9.88 31.68 5.75
CA ARG A 149 -10.47 32.99 6.05
C ARG A 149 -10.47 33.92 4.82
N LEU A 150 -9.37 33.98 4.07
CA LEU A 150 -9.27 34.79 2.85
C LEU A 150 -10.19 34.27 1.75
N VAL A 151 -10.40 32.95 1.67
CA VAL A 151 -11.35 32.35 0.74
C VAL A 151 -12.77 32.75 1.13
N ILE A 152 -13.15 32.60 2.40
CA ILE A 152 -14.49 32.98 2.90
C ILE A 152 -14.81 34.45 2.62
N GLU A 153 -13.83 35.36 2.71
CA GLU A 153 -14.05 36.77 2.38
C GLU A 153 -14.38 37.02 0.91
N LYS A 154 -13.83 36.19 0.00
CA LYS A 154 -13.98 36.33 -1.46
C LYS A 154 -15.17 35.56 -2.04
N LEU A 155 -15.77 34.64 -1.28
CA LEU A 155 -16.88 33.82 -1.77
C LEU A 155 -18.11 34.68 -2.18
N PRO A 156 -18.79 34.35 -3.29
CA PRO A 156 -20.09 34.95 -3.62
C PRO A 156 -21.12 34.70 -2.52
N ASP A 157 -22.09 35.59 -2.38
CA ASP A 157 -23.12 35.48 -1.34
C ASP A 157 -23.94 34.18 -1.43
N LEU A 158 -24.15 33.66 -2.64
CA LEU A 158 -24.81 32.36 -2.85
C LEU A 158 -24.01 31.20 -2.24
N ASP A 159 -22.69 31.19 -2.46
CA ASP A 159 -21.81 30.14 -1.93
C ASP A 159 -21.62 30.25 -0.43
N ILE A 160 -21.72 31.46 0.14
CA ILE A 160 -21.75 31.67 1.60
C ILE A 160 -23.01 31.06 2.23
N LEU A 161 -24.18 31.25 1.62
CA LEU A 161 -25.43 30.66 2.12
C LEU A 161 -25.43 29.14 1.95
N ARG A 162 -24.90 28.63 0.83
CA ARG A 162 -24.70 27.19 0.64
C ARG A 162 -23.75 26.60 1.70
N LEU A 163 -22.61 27.25 1.95
CA LEU A 163 -21.64 26.82 2.96
C LEU A 163 -22.24 26.83 4.37
N ARG A 164 -23.08 27.82 4.69
CA ARG A 164 -23.83 27.83 5.95
C ARG A 164 -24.65 26.55 6.11
N ASP A 165 -25.47 26.22 5.11
CA ASP A 165 -26.40 25.09 5.19
C ASP A 165 -25.66 23.74 5.22
N ASP A 166 -24.65 23.58 4.36
CA ASP A 166 -23.81 22.37 4.31
C ASP A 166 -23.03 22.16 5.61
N LEU A 167 -22.47 23.22 6.20
CA LEU A 167 -21.72 23.15 7.46
C LEU A 167 -22.65 22.82 8.64
N LEU A 168 -23.85 23.43 8.70
CA LEU A 168 -24.84 23.10 9.73
C LEU A 168 -25.31 21.64 9.63
N HIS A 169 -25.48 21.13 8.42
CA HIS A 169 -25.80 19.71 8.21
C HIS A 169 -24.68 18.79 8.71
N LYS A 170 -23.41 19.11 8.39
CA LYS A 170 -22.24 18.36 8.89
C LYS A 170 -22.12 18.41 10.42
N LEU A 171 -22.46 19.52 11.06
CA LEU A 171 -22.43 19.68 12.52
C LEU A 171 -23.55 18.92 13.26
N GLN A 172 -24.68 18.66 12.60
CA GLN A 172 -25.80 17.88 13.18
C GLN A 172 -25.52 16.37 13.17
N LEU A 173 -24.68 15.89 12.25
CA LEU A 173 -24.15 14.53 12.26
C LEU A 173 -23.08 14.48 13.37
N ARG A 174 -23.31 13.75 14.46
CA ARG A 174 -22.38 13.67 15.60
C ARG A 174 -20.93 13.40 15.13
N PRO A 175 -19.94 14.24 15.50
CA PRO A 175 -18.54 13.86 15.40
C PRO A 175 -18.25 12.80 16.48
N LEU A 176 -17.72 11.65 16.09
CA LEU A 176 -17.07 10.73 17.02
C LEU A 176 -15.89 11.44 17.71
N PRO A 177 -15.59 11.15 18.98
CA PRO A 177 -14.37 11.65 19.62
C PRO A 177 -13.17 11.13 18.84
N PHE A 178 -12.27 12.04 18.45
CA PHE A 178 -11.00 11.75 17.79
C PHE A 178 -10.06 11.04 18.79
N PRO A 179 -9.71 9.76 18.62
CA PRO A 179 -8.34 9.32 18.88
C PRO A 179 -7.44 9.89 17.77
N PRO A 180 -6.13 10.13 18.01
CA PRO A 180 -5.20 10.52 16.95
C PRO A 180 -5.29 9.50 15.83
N ILE A 181 -5.60 9.95 14.62
CA ILE A 181 -5.70 9.13 13.41
C ILE A 181 -4.28 8.62 13.10
N PRO A 182 -3.98 7.32 13.23
CA PRO A 182 -2.93 6.71 12.43
C PRO A 182 -3.47 6.64 10.99
N ASP A 183 -2.61 6.92 10.00
CA ASP A 183 -2.95 6.86 8.57
C ASP A 183 -3.90 5.72 8.18
N PRO A 184 -4.79 5.92 7.20
CA PRO A 184 -5.72 4.89 6.74
C PRO A 184 -4.95 3.73 6.11
N GLY A 185 -4.83 2.64 6.86
CA GLY A 185 -4.57 1.31 6.33
C GLY A 185 -5.79 0.77 5.57
N PRO A 186 -5.63 -0.24 4.73
CA PRO A 186 -6.71 -0.76 3.90
C PRO A 186 -7.83 -1.37 4.76
N LEU A 187 -9.05 -1.19 4.27
CA LEU A 187 -10.34 -1.57 4.87
C LEU A 187 -10.32 -3.00 5.44
N ALA A 188 -10.41 -3.13 6.77
CA ALA A 188 -10.81 -4.35 7.45
C ALA A 188 -12.31 -4.26 7.82
N GLY A 189 -13.04 -5.36 7.57
CA GLY A 189 -14.48 -5.49 7.77
C GLY A 189 -14.97 -5.40 9.23
N PRO A 190 -16.27 -5.62 9.46
CA PRO A 190 -16.96 -5.19 10.68
C PRO A 190 -16.58 -6.05 11.89
N ILE A 191 -16.00 -5.44 12.92
CA ILE A 191 -15.82 -6.07 14.23
C ILE A 191 -17.02 -5.69 15.10
N MET A 192 -17.83 -6.70 15.43
CA MET A 192 -18.83 -6.64 16.48
C MET A 192 -18.17 -6.44 17.84
N THR A 193 -18.69 -5.48 18.59
CA THR A 193 -18.38 -5.18 19.99
C THR A 193 -18.60 -6.39 20.89
N ARG A 194 -17.54 -6.90 21.53
CA ARG A 194 -17.64 -7.73 22.73
C ARG A 194 -17.40 -6.85 23.95
N SER A 195 -18.45 -6.65 24.75
CA SER A 195 -18.34 -6.14 26.12
C SER A 195 -17.58 -7.15 26.98
N ALA A 196 -16.42 -6.76 27.49
CA ALA A 196 -15.76 -7.42 28.60
C ALA A 196 -15.80 -6.48 29.81
N MET A 197 -16.53 -6.92 30.82
CA MET A 197 -16.77 -6.25 32.09
C MET A 197 -15.75 -6.80 33.10
N LEU A 198 -14.81 -5.98 33.57
CA LEU A 198 -13.94 -6.23 34.74
C LEU A 198 -13.61 -4.89 35.43
N PRO A 199 -13.27 -4.90 36.73
CA PRO A 199 -13.91 -4.05 37.74
C PRO A 199 -13.26 -2.68 37.94
N ALA A 200 -14.07 -1.75 38.45
CA ALA A 200 -13.69 -0.41 38.87
C ALA A 200 -12.54 -0.45 39.90
N ALA A 201 -11.41 0.14 39.55
CA ALA A 201 -10.32 0.46 40.47
C ALA A 201 -10.15 1.99 40.53
N ALA A 202 -10.61 2.54 41.65
CA ALA A 202 -10.28 3.81 42.29
C ALA A 202 -9.76 4.96 41.39
N GLU A 203 -10.66 5.90 41.06
CA GLU A 203 -10.31 7.26 40.67
C GLU A 203 -9.59 7.96 41.84
N SER A 204 -8.32 8.33 41.62
CA SER A 204 -7.72 9.48 42.32
C SER A 204 -8.01 10.74 41.51
N PRO A 205 -8.47 11.84 42.12
CA PRO A 205 -8.82 13.05 41.38
C PRO A 205 -7.54 13.74 40.89
N LEU A 206 -7.29 13.65 39.58
CA LEU A 206 -6.36 14.56 38.91
C LEU A 206 -7.01 15.96 38.86
N PRO A 207 -6.24 17.03 39.11
CA PRO A 207 -6.76 18.39 39.19
C PRO A 207 -7.40 18.80 37.86
N GLN A 208 -8.63 19.32 37.92
CA GLN A 208 -9.33 19.90 36.79
C GLN A 208 -8.49 21.02 36.18
N ALA A 209 -7.84 20.72 35.05
CA ALA A 209 -7.37 21.76 34.14
C ALA A 209 -8.61 22.45 33.54
N PRO A 210 -8.63 23.79 33.43
CA PRO A 210 -9.76 24.49 32.85
C PRO A 210 -9.91 24.09 31.37
N ALA A 211 -11.02 23.44 31.04
CA ALA A 211 -11.39 23.11 29.68
C ALA A 211 -11.80 24.38 28.91
N SER A 212 -10.94 24.77 27.96
CA SER A 212 -11.27 25.26 26.61
C SER A 212 -12.21 26.47 26.43
N THR A 213 -11.65 27.67 26.44
CA THR A 213 -12.25 28.87 25.82
C THR A 213 -12.56 28.70 24.31
N GLY A 214 -11.85 27.81 23.62
CA GLY A 214 -12.01 27.57 22.18
C GLY A 214 -13.29 26.81 21.80
N ALA A 215 -13.70 25.82 22.60
CA ALA A 215 -14.90 25.02 22.31
C ALA A 215 -16.19 25.83 22.50
N GLU A 216 -16.24 26.65 23.55
CA GLU A 216 -17.33 27.60 23.80
C GLU A 216 -17.45 28.64 22.67
N THR A 217 -16.30 29.16 22.20
CA THR A 217 -16.25 30.11 21.09
C THR A 217 -16.78 29.49 19.79
N LEU A 218 -16.38 28.25 19.47
CA LEU A 218 -16.88 27.53 18.28
C LEU A 218 -18.39 27.25 18.37
N ALA A 219 -18.87 26.82 19.55
CA ALA A 219 -20.29 26.59 19.78
C ALA A 219 -21.12 27.88 19.62
N LEU A 220 -20.58 29.02 20.08
CA LEU A 220 -21.22 30.34 19.92
C LEU A 220 -21.35 30.73 18.45
N HIS A 221 -20.29 30.55 17.65
CA HIS A 221 -20.34 30.82 16.22
C HIS A 221 -21.29 29.87 15.49
N ALA A 222 -21.36 28.59 15.86
CA ALA A 222 -22.30 27.63 15.28
C ALA A 222 -23.77 27.98 15.59
N ALA A 223 -24.07 28.39 16.83
CA ALA A 223 -25.39 28.87 17.22
C ALA A 223 -25.77 30.15 16.47
N ALA A 224 -24.85 31.12 16.37
CA ALA A 224 -25.05 32.35 15.62
C ALA A 224 -25.16 32.12 14.10
N LEU A 225 -24.48 31.11 13.55
CA LEU A 225 -24.59 30.69 12.15
C LEU A 225 -25.99 30.16 11.84
N THR A 226 -26.59 29.40 12.77
CA THR A 226 -27.97 28.91 12.66
C THR A 226 -28.99 30.06 12.62
N ALA A 227 -28.73 31.14 13.35
CA ALA A 227 -29.58 32.32 13.40
C ALA A 227 -29.32 33.31 12.23
N ALA A 228 -28.31 33.08 11.38
CA ALA A 228 -27.93 34.02 10.34
C ALA A 228 -28.95 34.05 9.18
N GLN A 229 -29.60 35.19 8.99
CA GLN A 229 -30.66 35.42 7.99
C GLN A 229 -30.15 36.09 6.70
N SER A 230 -28.88 36.53 6.66
CA SER A 230 -28.26 37.15 5.49
C SER A 230 -26.84 36.64 5.23
N ALA A 231 -26.38 36.75 3.98
CA ALA A 231 -25.03 36.34 3.59
C ALA A 231 -23.95 37.08 4.41
N GLY A 232 -24.12 38.38 4.68
CA GLY A 232 -23.19 39.14 5.51
C GLY A 232 -23.15 38.69 6.98
N GLN A 233 -24.27 38.22 7.54
CA GLN A 233 -24.29 37.61 8.88
C GLN A 233 -23.61 36.24 8.86
N ALA A 234 -23.94 35.38 7.89
CA ALA A 234 -23.37 34.05 7.75
C ALA A 234 -21.85 34.10 7.54
N ARG A 235 -21.35 34.99 6.67
CA ARG A 235 -19.92 35.18 6.39
C ARG A 235 -19.12 35.47 7.66
N ARG A 236 -19.61 36.38 8.51
CA ARG A 236 -18.95 36.71 9.79
C ARG A 236 -18.84 35.50 10.72
N GLN A 237 -19.87 34.66 10.77
CA GLN A 237 -19.86 33.46 11.62
C GLN A 237 -18.98 32.35 11.04
N LEU A 238 -19.00 32.16 9.71
CA LEU A 238 -18.14 31.21 9.02
C LEU A 238 -16.65 31.51 9.19
N LEU A 239 -16.26 32.79 9.25
CA LEU A 239 -14.87 33.18 9.55
C LEU A 239 -14.40 32.65 10.92
N GLY A 240 -15.28 32.62 11.92
CA GLY A 240 -14.99 32.05 13.24
C GLY A 240 -15.01 30.51 13.28
N LEU A 241 -15.53 29.86 12.23
CA LEU A 241 -15.60 28.40 12.08
C LEU A 241 -14.59 27.86 11.04
N ALA A 242 -13.61 28.67 10.63
CA ALA A 242 -12.64 28.32 9.59
C ALA A 242 -11.92 26.97 9.86
N SER A 243 -11.58 26.66 11.11
CA SER A 243 -10.96 25.39 11.50
C SER A 243 -11.89 24.18 11.30
N ILE A 244 -13.20 24.35 11.50
CA ILE A 244 -14.20 23.30 11.25
C ILE A 244 -14.41 23.12 9.75
N ILE A 245 -14.44 24.22 8.99
CA ILE A 245 -14.53 24.17 7.53
C ILE A 245 -13.34 23.41 6.94
N ALA A 246 -12.13 23.59 7.51
CA ALA A 246 -10.93 22.85 7.11
C ALA A 246 -11.12 21.33 7.17
N ILE A 247 -11.68 20.84 8.28
CA ILE A 247 -11.93 19.41 8.52
C ILE A 247 -12.89 18.82 7.47
N HIS A 248 -13.91 19.60 7.08
CA HIS A 248 -14.93 19.16 6.12
C HIS A 248 -14.63 19.55 4.68
N LEU A 249 -13.50 20.18 4.39
CA LEU A 249 -13.22 20.72 3.07
C LEU A 249 -13.13 19.62 2.01
N CYS A 250 -12.75 18.39 2.38
CA CYS A 250 -12.75 17.22 1.51
C CYS A 250 -14.15 16.93 0.91
N ASP A 251 -15.23 17.21 1.65
CA ASP A 251 -16.60 17.02 1.18
C ASP A 251 -17.17 18.26 0.46
N LEU A 252 -16.59 19.43 0.70
CA LEU A 252 -17.04 20.73 0.17
C LEU A 252 -16.35 21.05 -1.16
N THR A 253 -16.50 20.16 -2.14
CA THR A 253 -15.76 20.21 -3.42
C THR A 253 -15.97 21.49 -4.23
N TYR A 254 -17.13 22.13 -4.10
CA TYR A 254 -17.42 23.41 -4.78
C TYR A 254 -16.55 24.56 -4.28
N LEU A 255 -15.95 24.45 -3.09
CA LEU A 255 -15.02 25.45 -2.57
C LEU A 255 -13.62 25.34 -3.17
N TRP A 256 -13.24 24.17 -3.72
CA TRP A 256 -11.85 23.91 -4.13
C TRP A 256 -11.35 24.87 -5.20
N GLY A 257 -12.22 25.32 -6.12
CA GLY A 257 -11.87 26.27 -7.17
C GLY A 257 -11.52 27.68 -6.66
N TYR A 258 -11.82 27.99 -5.40
CA TYR A 258 -11.49 29.28 -4.79
C TYR A 258 -10.13 29.28 -4.08
N PHE A 259 -9.55 28.10 -3.81
CA PHE A 259 -8.23 27.99 -3.22
C PHE A 259 -7.16 28.09 -4.29
N ARG A 260 -6.15 28.93 -4.04
CA ARG A 260 -4.90 28.89 -4.82
C ARG A 260 -3.94 27.94 -4.15
N VAL A 261 -3.24 27.16 -4.98
CA VAL A 261 -2.15 26.28 -4.56
C VAL A 261 -0.88 26.82 -5.15
N ASP A 262 0.07 27.05 -4.28
CA ASP A 262 1.17 27.95 -4.55
C ASP A 262 2.47 27.21 -4.19
N ALA A 263 3.17 26.70 -5.21
CA ALA A 263 4.40 25.94 -5.00
C ALA A 263 5.45 26.81 -4.29
N LEU A 264 5.94 26.35 -3.14
CA LEU A 264 6.98 27.01 -2.36
C LEU A 264 8.36 26.51 -2.78
N THR A 265 8.51 25.19 -2.85
CA THR A 265 9.76 24.54 -3.21
C THR A 265 9.52 23.11 -3.70
N THR A 266 10.51 22.55 -4.40
CA THR A 266 10.58 21.15 -4.80
C THR A 266 11.87 20.58 -4.24
N ILE A 267 11.78 19.45 -3.55
CA ILE A 267 12.90 18.82 -2.85
C ILE A 267 12.99 17.35 -3.22
N ASP A 268 14.20 16.85 -3.43
CA ASP A 268 14.41 15.43 -3.69
C ASP A 268 14.39 14.64 -2.37
N ALA A 269 13.81 13.44 -2.42
CA ALA A 269 13.87 12.45 -1.35
C ALA A 269 15.14 11.60 -1.48
N ASP A 270 15.74 11.26 -0.34
CA ASP A 270 16.92 10.39 -0.29
C ASP A 270 16.57 8.91 -0.52
N SER A 271 17.57 8.03 -0.42
CA SER A 271 17.42 6.58 -0.59
C SER A 271 16.46 5.93 0.44
N ASP A 272 16.32 6.54 1.62
CA ASP A 272 15.39 6.11 2.67
C ASP A 272 14.00 6.76 2.51
N GLY A 273 13.77 7.48 1.42
CA GLY A 273 12.55 8.20 1.12
C GLY A 273 12.33 9.44 2.00
N ARG A 274 13.35 9.94 2.71
CA ARG A 274 13.22 11.12 3.57
C ARG A 274 13.45 12.40 2.79
N PHE A 275 12.75 13.46 3.20
CA PHE A 275 12.89 14.80 2.61
C PHE A 275 12.82 15.88 3.68
N ALA A 276 13.46 17.02 3.42
CA ALA A 276 13.38 18.19 4.29
C ALA A 276 13.59 19.51 3.52
N ALA A 277 12.96 20.58 4.00
CA ALA A 277 13.12 21.95 3.51
C ALA A 277 12.96 22.98 4.63
N LEU A 278 13.57 24.14 4.44
CA LEU A 278 13.22 25.36 5.18
C LEU A 278 12.38 26.27 4.28
N ILE A 279 11.22 26.67 4.77
CA ILE A 279 10.34 27.65 4.11
C ILE A 279 10.13 28.85 5.02
N PHE A 280 9.84 30.01 4.42
CA PHE A 280 9.42 31.19 5.16
C PHE A 280 7.90 31.28 5.18
N HIS A 281 7.33 31.71 6.30
CA HIS A 281 5.93 32.06 6.43
C HIS A 281 5.74 33.30 7.31
N ASP A 282 4.54 33.85 7.33
CA ASP A 282 4.13 34.93 8.23
C ASP A 282 3.99 34.39 9.67
N CYS A 283 4.74 34.93 10.63
CA CYS A 283 4.73 34.49 12.03
C CYS A 283 3.36 34.59 12.71
N ALA A 284 2.44 35.40 12.18
CA ALA A 284 1.09 35.53 12.73
C ALA A 284 0.21 34.29 12.49
N ASP A 285 0.64 33.36 11.63
CA ASP A 285 -0.13 32.19 11.22
C ASP A 285 0.77 30.96 10.99
N GLN A 286 0.20 29.76 11.07
CA GLN A 286 0.91 28.53 10.66
C GLN A 286 0.65 28.27 9.17
N PRO A 287 1.64 27.77 8.41
CA PRO A 287 1.46 27.52 7.00
C PRO A 287 0.50 26.35 6.74
N ASP A 288 -0.36 26.49 5.73
CA ASP A 288 -1.26 25.42 5.27
C ASP A 288 -0.58 24.65 4.13
N LEU A 289 0.00 23.48 4.43
CA LEU A 289 0.88 22.79 3.48
C LEU A 289 0.17 21.69 2.69
N TYR A 290 0.35 21.72 1.37
CA TYR A 290 -0.10 20.68 0.45
C TYR A 290 1.09 20.02 -0.23
N PHE A 291 1.14 18.69 -0.20
CA PHE A 291 2.22 17.90 -0.78
C PHE A 291 1.72 17.12 -1.99
N TRP A 292 2.50 17.15 -3.07
CA TRP A 292 2.37 16.18 -4.15
C TRP A 292 3.75 15.69 -4.56
N VAL A 293 3.81 14.45 -5.02
CA VAL A 293 5.07 13.72 -5.23
C VAL A 293 5.13 13.25 -6.66
N GLU A 294 6.29 13.49 -7.27
CA GLU A 294 6.69 12.85 -8.50
C GLU A 294 7.84 11.91 -8.24
N GLN A 295 7.82 10.74 -8.84
CA GLN A 295 8.95 9.85 -8.85
C GLN A 295 9.55 9.82 -10.24
N PHE A 296 10.87 9.88 -10.32
CA PHE A 296 11.59 9.67 -11.54
C PHE A 296 11.53 8.18 -11.90
N GLN A 297 10.55 7.82 -12.72
CA GLN A 297 10.28 6.42 -13.08
C GLN A 297 10.71 6.20 -14.51
N GLY A 298 11.99 5.85 -14.69
CA GLY A 298 12.60 5.48 -15.96
C GLY A 298 13.05 6.65 -16.86
N GLY A 299 13.27 7.87 -16.32
CA GLY A 299 13.75 9.02 -17.11
C GLY A 299 12.87 10.30 -17.09
N VAL A 300 11.68 10.25 -16.48
CA VAL A 300 10.62 11.29 -16.50
C VAL A 300 9.97 11.25 -15.14
N TRP A 301 9.60 12.43 -14.67
CA TRP A 301 8.86 12.64 -13.45
C TRP A 301 7.40 12.20 -13.63
N THR A 302 7.03 11.07 -13.03
CA THR A 302 5.66 10.57 -12.97
C THR A 302 5.03 11.03 -11.67
N THR A 303 3.86 11.66 -11.74
CA THR A 303 3.09 11.99 -10.52
C THR A 303 2.57 10.70 -9.88
N VAL A 304 3.16 10.30 -8.76
CA VAL A 304 2.79 9.10 -8.00
C VAL A 304 1.81 9.38 -6.87
N TYR A 305 1.68 10.66 -6.50
CA TYR A 305 0.77 11.11 -5.46
C TYR A 305 0.41 12.58 -5.66
N ARG A 306 -0.88 12.85 -5.83
CA ARG A 306 -1.43 14.20 -5.95
C ARG A 306 -2.87 14.21 -5.43
N PRO A 307 -3.07 14.23 -4.10
CA PRO A 307 -4.39 14.21 -3.49
C PRO A 307 -5.16 15.48 -3.88
N SER A 308 -6.49 15.48 -3.71
CA SER A 308 -7.25 16.73 -3.85
C SER A 308 -6.87 17.73 -2.76
N ILE A 309 -7.00 19.02 -3.04
CA ILE A 309 -6.65 20.10 -2.09
C ILE A 309 -7.43 19.94 -0.78
N GLY A 310 -8.73 19.67 -0.86
CA GLY A 310 -9.58 19.54 0.33
C GLY A 310 -9.24 18.36 1.24
N CYS A 311 -8.63 17.29 0.71
CA CYS A 311 -8.34 16.07 1.46
C CYS A 311 -6.83 15.90 1.77
N GLY A 312 -5.95 16.60 1.04
CA GLY A 312 -4.49 16.46 1.12
C GLY A 312 -3.76 17.67 1.70
N THR A 313 -4.49 18.70 2.16
CA THR A 313 -3.87 19.87 2.81
C THR A 313 -3.71 19.62 4.31
N HIS A 314 -2.50 19.81 4.80
CA HIS A 314 -2.14 19.86 6.20
C HIS A 314 -2.37 21.28 6.72
N TRP A 315 -3.59 21.54 7.19
CA TRP A 315 -3.99 22.83 7.75
C TRP A 315 -3.26 23.15 9.06
N ASN A 316 -2.76 24.37 9.20
CA ASN A 316 -1.92 24.81 10.31
C ASN A 316 -0.78 23.82 10.59
N TYR A 317 0.06 23.57 9.59
CA TYR A 317 1.14 22.59 9.71
C TYR A 317 2.10 22.97 10.86
N PRO A 318 2.28 22.08 11.85
CA PRO A 318 3.22 22.34 12.95
C PRO A 318 4.66 22.22 12.45
N CYS A 319 5.35 23.35 12.37
CA CYS A 319 6.74 23.38 11.93
C CYS A 319 7.62 22.41 12.71
N GLY A 320 8.40 21.61 11.99
CA GLY A 320 9.28 20.56 12.54
C GLY A 320 8.64 19.17 12.67
N SER A 321 7.32 19.05 12.53
CA SER A 321 6.63 17.74 12.58
C SER A 321 6.93 16.89 11.33
N GLU A 322 6.96 15.56 11.49
CA GLU A 322 7.20 14.66 10.35
C GLU A 322 5.89 14.31 9.64
N VAL A 323 5.87 14.46 8.32
CA VAL A 323 4.76 13.99 7.46
C VAL A 323 5.14 12.66 6.82
N VAL A 324 4.34 11.63 7.04
CA VAL A 324 4.50 10.33 6.34
C VAL A 324 3.50 10.28 5.19
N ILE A 325 3.97 10.01 3.97
CA ILE A 325 3.14 9.97 2.78
C ILE A 325 3.20 8.56 2.17
N ASN A 326 2.07 7.85 2.18
CA ASN A 326 1.95 6.54 1.53
C ASN A 326 1.66 6.68 0.03
N LEU A 327 2.47 6.03 -0.79
CA LEU A 327 2.50 6.17 -2.25
C LEU A 327 2.20 4.82 -2.92
N PRO A 328 0.93 4.37 -3.00
CA PRO A 328 0.61 3.08 -3.61
C PRO A 328 1.01 3.00 -5.09
N GLY A 329 1.03 4.14 -5.80
CA GLY A 329 1.45 4.25 -7.19
C GLY A 329 2.96 4.44 -7.42
N ALA A 330 3.78 4.45 -6.37
CA ALA A 330 5.23 4.56 -6.51
C ALA A 330 5.90 3.18 -6.70
N VAL A 331 7.12 3.18 -7.25
CA VAL A 331 8.02 2.03 -7.23
C VAL A 331 8.85 2.12 -5.96
N ALA A 332 8.88 1.06 -5.17
CA ALA A 332 9.71 1.01 -3.98
C ALA A 332 11.18 0.86 -4.37
N CYS A 333 12.08 1.50 -3.64
CA CYS A 333 13.51 1.24 -3.78
C CYS A 333 13.85 0.03 -2.90
N GLU A 334 14.01 -1.12 -3.54
CA GLU A 334 14.46 -2.34 -2.89
C GLU A 334 15.96 -2.49 -3.18
N GLU A 335 16.81 -2.04 -2.25
CA GLU A 335 18.08 -2.74 -2.07
C GLU A 335 17.71 -4.18 -1.66
N PRO A 336 18.35 -5.22 -2.23
CA PRO A 336 18.09 -6.59 -1.81
C PRO A 336 18.22 -6.67 -0.29
N PRO A 337 17.21 -7.15 0.44
CA PRO A 337 17.16 -7.05 1.90
C PRO A 337 18.11 -8.04 2.59
N TYR A 338 19.18 -8.46 1.90
CA TYR A 338 20.05 -9.54 2.32
C TYR A 338 21.50 -9.35 1.86
N ASP A 339 22.42 -9.84 2.68
CA ASP A 339 23.85 -9.89 2.35
C ASP A 339 24.18 -11.14 1.52
N VAL A 340 25.10 -10.98 0.57
CA VAL A 340 25.71 -12.08 -0.21
C VAL A 340 26.90 -12.66 0.56
N PRO A 341 27.10 -13.99 0.62
CA PRO A 341 28.20 -14.57 1.38
C PRO A 341 29.56 -14.12 0.86
N PRO A 342 30.56 -13.90 1.75
CA PRO A 342 31.89 -13.47 1.33
C PRO A 342 32.50 -14.41 0.29
N GLY A 343 33.07 -13.84 -0.78
CA GLY A 343 33.72 -14.59 -1.86
C GLY A 343 32.78 -15.16 -2.92
N VAL A 344 31.47 -14.90 -2.84
CA VAL A 344 30.52 -15.20 -3.92
C VAL A 344 30.34 -13.96 -4.80
N THR A 345 30.62 -14.09 -6.09
CA THR A 345 30.55 -12.98 -7.07
C THR A 345 29.49 -13.19 -8.15
N LEU A 346 29.18 -14.45 -8.47
CA LEU A 346 28.12 -14.86 -9.39
C LEU A 346 27.20 -15.84 -8.65
N PHE A 347 25.92 -15.53 -8.62
CA PHE A 347 24.92 -16.31 -7.90
C PHE A 347 23.56 -16.31 -8.58
N MET A 348 22.76 -17.30 -8.20
CA MET A 348 21.31 -17.34 -8.41
C MET A 348 20.64 -17.72 -7.07
N LEU A 349 19.65 -16.94 -6.66
CA LEU A 349 18.91 -17.10 -5.41
C LEU A 349 17.43 -17.34 -5.71
N PRO A 350 16.92 -18.58 -5.54
CA PRO A 350 15.49 -18.83 -5.50
C PRO A 350 14.89 -18.11 -4.28
N TYR A 351 14.01 -17.14 -4.51
CA TYR A 351 13.61 -16.20 -3.46
C TYR A 351 12.22 -16.51 -2.89
N ALA A 352 11.22 -16.67 -3.75
CA ALA A 352 9.83 -16.84 -3.34
C ALA A 352 8.98 -17.57 -4.40
N ILE A 353 7.84 -18.10 -3.95
CA ILE A 353 6.69 -18.43 -4.80
C ILE A 353 5.65 -17.34 -4.53
N ALA A 354 5.46 -16.44 -5.50
CA ALA A 354 4.70 -15.21 -5.32
C ALA A 354 5.19 -14.45 -4.07
N ASN A 355 4.33 -14.21 -3.07
CA ASN A 355 4.73 -13.54 -1.84
C ASN A 355 5.24 -14.49 -0.75
N ALA A 356 5.22 -15.81 -0.97
CA ALA A 356 5.66 -16.83 0.00
C ALA A 356 7.17 -17.06 -0.12
N PRO A 357 7.99 -16.62 0.84
CA PRO A 357 9.43 -16.74 0.73
C PRO A 357 9.87 -18.21 0.87
N ILE A 358 10.86 -18.66 0.08
CA ILE A 358 11.36 -20.05 0.13
C ILE A 358 12.31 -20.25 1.34
N TRP A 359 12.02 -21.23 2.21
CA TRP A 359 12.89 -21.55 3.36
C TRP A 359 14.15 -22.32 2.97
N GLY A 360 14.01 -23.26 2.03
CA GLY A 360 15.07 -24.23 1.74
C GLY A 360 15.28 -25.21 2.90
N ILE A 361 16.48 -25.75 3.02
CA ILE A 361 16.90 -26.75 4.01
C ILE A 361 18.15 -26.22 4.73
N PRO A 362 18.01 -25.22 5.63
CA PRO A 362 19.16 -24.65 6.35
C PRO A 362 19.85 -25.70 7.25
N PRO A 363 21.17 -25.55 7.49
CA PRO A 363 21.90 -26.43 8.40
C PRO A 363 21.23 -26.54 9.78
N GLY A 364 21.14 -27.75 10.32
CA GLY A 364 20.41 -28.03 11.55
C GLY A 364 18.89 -28.14 11.39
N ALA A 365 18.36 -27.89 10.19
CA ALA A 365 16.95 -28.00 9.81
C ALA A 365 15.95 -27.35 10.80
N PRO A 366 16.15 -26.08 11.21
CA PRO A 366 15.13 -25.36 11.99
C PRO A 366 13.78 -25.33 11.23
N PRO A 367 12.65 -25.30 11.97
CA PRO A 367 11.34 -25.20 11.36
C PRO A 367 11.22 -23.89 10.60
N ALA A 368 10.55 -23.92 9.44
CA ALA A 368 10.31 -22.70 8.68
C ALA A 368 9.38 -21.75 9.46
N PRO A 369 9.61 -20.43 9.38
CA PRO A 369 8.66 -19.44 9.87
C PRO A 369 7.30 -19.57 9.16
N ALA A 370 6.25 -19.14 9.83
CA ALA A 370 4.94 -19.04 9.20
C ALA A 370 5.00 -18.05 8.02
N GLY A 371 4.26 -18.33 6.94
CA GLY A 371 4.28 -17.60 5.67
C GLY A 371 5.34 -18.07 4.68
N TRP A 372 6.25 -18.97 5.08
CA TRP A 372 7.35 -19.45 4.24
C TRP A 372 7.07 -20.82 3.65
N VAL A 373 7.57 -21.05 2.44
CA VAL A 373 7.53 -22.36 1.79
C VAL A 373 8.47 -23.30 2.54
N ARG A 374 7.90 -24.31 3.18
CA ARG A 374 8.61 -25.32 3.95
C ARG A 374 9.33 -26.33 3.07
N PRO A 375 10.26 -27.13 3.64
CA PRO A 375 10.94 -28.20 2.90
C PRO A 375 10.00 -29.28 2.32
N ASP A 376 8.80 -29.44 2.87
CA ASP A 376 7.77 -30.37 2.36
C ASP A 376 6.95 -29.79 1.19
N GLY A 377 7.18 -28.53 0.84
CA GLY A 377 6.50 -27.82 -0.24
C GLY A 377 5.14 -27.21 0.14
N MET A 378 4.77 -27.24 1.42
CA MET A 378 3.57 -26.56 1.95
C MET A 378 3.94 -25.26 2.68
N LEU A 379 2.95 -24.48 3.08
CA LEU A 379 3.13 -23.37 4.02
C LEU A 379 1.99 -23.24 5.03
N ASP A 380 2.22 -22.48 6.09
CA ASP A 380 1.18 -21.97 6.97
C ASP A 380 1.01 -20.48 6.67
N TYR A 381 -0.21 -19.96 6.51
CA TYR A 381 -0.40 -18.55 6.14
C TYR A 381 -1.66 -17.94 6.75
N GLN A 382 -1.65 -16.61 6.93
CA GLN A 382 -2.80 -15.89 7.44
C GLN A 382 -3.67 -15.42 6.28
N THR A 383 -4.97 -15.68 6.35
CA THR A 383 -5.91 -15.34 5.27
C THR A 383 -6.27 -13.86 5.20
N GLY A 384 -5.96 -13.07 6.24
CA GLY A 384 -6.46 -11.70 6.39
C GLY A 384 -7.98 -11.62 6.60
N THR A 385 -8.65 -12.76 6.84
CA THR A 385 -10.10 -12.88 7.05
C THR A 385 -10.41 -13.45 8.44
N SER A 386 -11.70 -13.62 8.75
CA SER A 386 -12.16 -14.28 9.98
C SER A 386 -11.71 -15.74 10.12
N LEU A 387 -11.24 -16.38 9.04
CA LEU A 387 -10.64 -17.72 9.11
C LEU A 387 -9.30 -17.73 9.85
N GLY A 388 -8.61 -16.59 9.95
CA GLY A 388 -7.31 -16.52 10.62
C GLY A 388 -6.22 -17.30 9.88
N TRP A 389 -5.40 -18.03 10.63
CA TRP A 389 -4.28 -18.85 10.14
C TRP A 389 -4.76 -20.16 9.55
N LEU A 390 -4.27 -20.54 8.37
CA LEU A 390 -4.43 -21.87 7.80
C LEU A 390 -3.08 -22.60 7.83
N TYR A 391 -3.11 -23.85 8.30
CA TYR A 391 -1.92 -24.68 8.44
C TYR A 391 -1.87 -25.79 7.40
N ASN A 392 -0.68 -26.19 6.99
CA ASN A 392 -0.41 -27.23 6.00
C ASN A 392 -1.16 -26.97 4.68
N ALA A 393 -1.06 -25.75 4.19
CA ALA A 393 -1.68 -25.35 2.94
C ALA A 393 -0.82 -25.81 1.75
N PRO A 394 -1.42 -26.52 0.77
CA PRO A 394 -0.78 -26.76 -0.51
C PRO A 394 -0.85 -25.51 -1.40
N PHE A 395 -0.11 -25.55 -2.49
CA PHE A 395 -0.21 -24.60 -3.58
C PHE A 395 -1.22 -25.05 -4.64
N GLY A 396 -1.65 -24.13 -5.51
CA GLY A 396 -2.43 -24.48 -6.70
C GLY A 396 -2.61 -23.27 -7.63
N GLY A 397 -3.41 -23.43 -8.68
CA GLY A 397 -3.61 -22.40 -9.70
C GLY A 397 -2.33 -22.15 -10.51
N THR A 398 -1.94 -20.89 -10.66
CA THR A 398 -0.69 -20.50 -11.35
C THR A 398 0.33 -20.01 -10.35
N LEU A 399 1.49 -20.66 -10.29
CA LEU A 399 2.56 -20.30 -9.39
C LEU A 399 3.60 -19.44 -10.11
N ASN A 400 3.87 -18.26 -9.56
CA ASN A 400 4.93 -17.38 -10.06
C ASN A 400 6.17 -17.53 -9.20
N PHE A 401 7.25 -18.06 -9.77
CA PHE A 401 8.53 -18.16 -9.10
C PHE A 401 9.31 -16.85 -9.23
N ILE A 402 9.81 -16.35 -8.11
CA ILE A 402 10.68 -15.16 -8.03
C ILE A 402 12.08 -15.63 -7.64
N HIS A 403 13.08 -15.15 -8.36
CA HIS A 403 14.49 -15.33 -8.01
C HIS A 403 15.24 -14.01 -8.16
N ASP A 404 16.43 -13.99 -7.57
CA ASP A 404 17.43 -12.97 -7.84
C ASP A 404 18.67 -13.61 -8.46
N ASP A 405 19.46 -12.81 -9.14
CA ASP A 405 20.71 -13.22 -9.76
C ASP A 405 21.72 -12.06 -9.74
N SER A 406 23.00 -12.40 -9.77
CA SER A 406 24.05 -11.39 -9.75
C SER A 406 23.97 -10.44 -10.93
N TYR A 407 24.20 -9.16 -10.70
CA TYR A 407 24.29 -8.13 -11.74
C TYR A 407 25.23 -8.48 -12.92
N PHE A 408 26.26 -9.28 -12.67
CA PHE A 408 27.21 -9.74 -13.70
C PHE A 408 26.71 -10.93 -14.52
N ILE A 409 25.47 -11.36 -14.32
CA ILE A 409 24.73 -12.31 -15.15
C ILE A 409 23.69 -11.49 -15.96
N PRO A 410 23.54 -11.73 -17.28
CA PRO A 410 24.29 -12.66 -18.13
C PRO A 410 25.75 -12.26 -18.35
N SER A 411 26.60 -13.23 -18.69
CA SER A 411 28.03 -13.08 -19.03
C SER A 411 28.38 -13.88 -20.30
N SER A 412 29.66 -13.92 -20.68
CA SER A 412 30.11 -14.74 -21.82
C SER A 412 29.90 -16.26 -21.60
N GLY A 413 29.82 -16.71 -20.35
CA GLY A 413 29.63 -18.13 -19.99
C GLY A 413 28.25 -18.48 -19.46
N ILE A 414 27.38 -17.51 -19.18
CA ILE A 414 26.03 -17.72 -18.63
C ILE A 414 25.05 -16.81 -19.35
N ARG A 415 23.97 -17.36 -19.90
CA ARG A 415 22.96 -16.57 -20.61
C ARG A 415 21.52 -16.94 -20.29
N TYR A 416 21.24 -18.22 -20.04
CA TYR A 416 19.88 -18.67 -19.84
C TYR A 416 19.70 -19.40 -18.51
N TYR A 417 18.47 -19.42 -18.01
CA TYR A 417 18.03 -20.32 -16.96
C TYR A 417 16.80 -21.12 -17.40
N ARG A 418 16.48 -22.18 -16.67
CA ARG A 418 15.29 -23.00 -16.91
C ARG A 418 14.68 -23.44 -15.59
N TYR A 419 13.36 -23.31 -15.49
CA TYR A 419 12.57 -24.00 -14.49
C TYR A 419 11.94 -25.24 -15.10
N SER A 420 11.99 -26.37 -14.38
CA SER A 420 11.29 -27.60 -14.77
C SER A 420 10.65 -28.25 -13.55
N TRP A 421 9.60 -29.03 -13.76
CA TRP A 421 8.90 -29.75 -12.69
C TRP A 421 8.75 -31.23 -13.01
N ARG A 422 8.52 -32.02 -11.97
CA ARG A 422 8.05 -33.42 -12.06
C ARG A 422 7.34 -33.81 -10.77
N HIS A 423 6.52 -34.86 -10.83
CA HIS A 423 5.94 -35.44 -9.63
C HIS A 423 7.03 -36.15 -8.79
N LEU A 424 6.93 -36.09 -7.45
CA LEU A 424 7.86 -36.75 -6.55
C LEU A 424 7.80 -38.28 -6.74
N GLY A 425 8.96 -38.94 -6.69
CA GLY A 425 9.09 -40.41 -6.84
C GLY A 425 9.87 -40.88 -8.07
N ALA A 426 10.39 -39.96 -8.88
CA ALA A 426 11.25 -40.25 -10.03
C ALA A 426 12.72 -40.49 -9.63
N SER A 427 13.52 -41.05 -10.56
CA SER A 427 14.99 -41.23 -10.41
C SER A 427 15.70 -39.93 -10.01
N PRO A 428 16.89 -39.98 -9.38
CA PRO A 428 17.63 -38.77 -9.00
C PRO A 428 17.79 -37.80 -10.19
N ASN A 429 17.76 -36.49 -9.95
CA ASN A 429 18.01 -35.50 -11.02
C ASN A 429 19.40 -35.73 -11.62
N THR A 430 19.45 -36.08 -12.90
CA THR A 430 20.71 -36.33 -13.62
C THR A 430 21.23 -35.13 -14.42
N GLY A 431 20.49 -34.01 -14.41
CA GLY A 431 20.87 -32.76 -15.06
C GLY A 431 19.94 -32.37 -16.20
N ALA A 432 20.43 -31.55 -17.13
CA ALA A 432 19.60 -30.90 -18.13
C ALA A 432 18.98 -31.84 -19.17
N ASP A 433 19.62 -32.98 -19.43
CA ASP A 433 19.17 -34.01 -20.38
C ASP A 433 18.20 -35.04 -19.75
N ASP A 434 17.85 -34.90 -18.47
CA ASP A 434 16.95 -35.82 -17.76
C ASP A 434 15.51 -35.72 -18.32
N PRO A 435 15.01 -36.78 -19.02
CA PRO A 435 13.73 -36.73 -19.70
C PRO A 435 12.53 -36.84 -18.76
N SER A 436 12.74 -37.10 -17.45
CA SER A 436 11.66 -37.17 -16.46
C SER A 436 11.13 -35.80 -16.06
N TRP A 437 11.77 -34.72 -16.49
CA TRP A 437 11.40 -33.34 -16.15
C TRP A 437 10.65 -32.67 -17.29
N THR A 438 9.60 -31.94 -16.92
CA THR A 438 8.82 -31.11 -17.85
C THR A 438 9.24 -29.65 -17.70
N PRO A 439 9.80 -29.01 -18.75
CA PRO A 439 10.12 -27.58 -18.71
C PRO A 439 8.88 -26.70 -18.52
N ILE A 440 9.01 -25.65 -17.72
CA ILE A 440 8.01 -24.60 -17.62
C ILE A 440 8.17 -23.67 -18.82
N SER A 441 7.11 -23.46 -19.59
CA SER A 441 7.15 -22.76 -20.88
C SER A 441 6.17 -21.59 -20.98
N ALA A 442 5.72 -21.04 -19.86
CA ALA A 442 4.92 -19.82 -19.89
C ALA A 442 5.76 -18.64 -20.41
N PRO A 443 5.32 -17.90 -21.44
CA PRO A 443 6.07 -16.76 -21.96
C PRO A 443 6.30 -15.66 -20.93
N LEU A 444 7.51 -15.11 -20.92
CA LEU A 444 7.91 -14.00 -20.07
C LEU A 444 8.53 -12.87 -20.88
N ALA A 445 8.25 -11.65 -20.46
CA ALA A 445 8.88 -10.45 -20.98
C ALA A 445 9.32 -9.54 -19.82
N ARG A 446 10.23 -8.63 -20.13
CA ARG A 446 10.79 -7.64 -19.21
C ARG A 446 10.43 -6.24 -19.67
N GLY A 447 9.84 -5.46 -18.78
CA GLY A 447 9.48 -4.08 -19.07
C GLY A 447 10.72 -3.20 -19.13
N TYR A 448 10.84 -2.38 -20.17
CA TYR A 448 11.89 -1.37 -20.24
C TYR A 448 11.35 -0.08 -20.83
N ARG A 449 12.00 1.03 -20.46
CA ARG A 449 11.68 2.36 -20.93
C ARG A 449 12.76 2.84 -21.90
N MET A 450 12.34 3.58 -22.92
CA MET A 450 13.22 4.25 -23.87
C MET A 450 13.04 5.78 -23.82
N GLU A 451 14.16 6.48 -23.67
CA GLU A 451 14.24 7.94 -23.73
C GLU A 451 14.58 8.42 -25.13
N TYR A 452 14.03 9.59 -25.50
CA TYR A 452 14.29 10.22 -26.78
C TYR A 452 14.72 11.67 -26.63
N SER A 453 15.52 12.16 -27.58
CA SER A 453 15.89 13.57 -27.65
C SER A 453 14.78 14.49 -28.20
N ASP A 454 13.78 13.91 -28.88
CA ASP A 454 12.81 14.64 -29.68
C ASP A 454 11.33 14.38 -29.32
N ARG A 455 11.06 13.46 -28.38
CA ARG A 455 9.70 13.07 -27.99
C ARG A 455 9.63 12.52 -26.57
N LEU A 456 8.39 12.29 -26.11
CA LEU A 456 8.13 11.64 -24.84
C LEU A 456 8.61 10.17 -24.84
N PRO A 457 8.93 9.63 -23.67
CA PRO A 457 9.37 8.25 -23.52
C PRO A 457 8.33 7.22 -23.93
N THR A 458 8.80 6.03 -24.29
CA THR A 458 7.93 4.86 -24.53
C THR A 458 8.29 3.72 -23.58
N TYR A 459 7.28 2.93 -23.21
CA TYR A 459 7.45 1.67 -22.47
C TYR A 459 7.29 0.51 -23.43
N GLU A 460 8.24 -0.40 -23.37
CA GLU A 460 8.37 -1.52 -24.28
C GLU A 460 8.55 -2.80 -23.48
N SER A 461 8.40 -3.94 -24.16
CA SER A 461 8.66 -5.25 -23.58
C SER A 461 9.77 -5.96 -24.33
N TYR A 462 10.68 -6.57 -23.58
CA TYR A 462 11.72 -7.44 -24.10
C TYR A 462 11.37 -8.89 -23.78
N PRO A 463 10.98 -9.73 -24.77
CA PRO A 463 10.69 -11.13 -24.53
C PRO A 463 11.97 -11.85 -24.10
N VAL A 464 11.95 -12.52 -22.96
CA VAL A 464 13.10 -13.28 -22.44
C VAL A 464 12.95 -14.78 -22.63
N GLY A 465 11.76 -15.28 -22.94
CA GLY A 465 11.55 -16.70 -23.22
C GLY A 465 10.08 -17.12 -23.15
N PRO A 466 9.80 -18.41 -23.32
CA PRO A 466 10.79 -19.48 -23.51
C PRO A 466 11.42 -19.47 -24.91
N VAL A 467 12.66 -19.91 -25.01
CA VAL A 467 13.37 -20.20 -26.26
C VAL A 467 13.92 -21.64 -26.27
N THR A 468 14.29 -22.11 -27.45
CA THR A 468 15.04 -23.37 -27.63
C THR A 468 16.44 -23.03 -28.11
N VAL A 469 17.45 -23.52 -27.40
CA VAL A 469 18.87 -23.33 -27.74
C VAL A 469 19.57 -24.69 -27.67
N GLY A 470 20.20 -25.10 -28.76
CA GLY A 470 20.74 -26.46 -28.89
C GLY A 470 19.64 -27.52 -28.75
N SER A 471 19.85 -28.51 -27.88
CA SER A 471 18.89 -29.59 -27.57
C SER A 471 17.86 -29.20 -26.50
N HIS A 472 17.97 -28.03 -25.87
CA HIS A 472 17.19 -27.68 -24.70
C HIS A 472 16.12 -26.62 -25.01
N SER A 473 14.86 -26.94 -24.69
CA SER A 473 13.71 -26.04 -24.75
C SER A 473 13.35 -25.46 -23.37
N GLY A 474 12.50 -24.43 -23.36
CA GLY A 474 12.01 -23.82 -22.12
C GLY A 474 13.05 -22.93 -21.43
N LEU A 475 14.05 -22.45 -22.18
CA LEU A 475 15.09 -21.58 -21.66
C LEU A 475 14.60 -20.13 -21.62
N PHE A 476 14.97 -19.40 -20.57
CA PHE A 476 14.70 -17.98 -20.41
C PHE A 476 16.02 -17.23 -20.30
N GLU A 477 16.17 -16.14 -21.03
CA GLU A 477 17.35 -15.28 -20.98
C GLU A 477 17.37 -14.54 -19.64
N PHE A 478 18.52 -14.55 -18.95
CA PHE A 478 18.76 -13.64 -17.84
C PHE A 478 18.68 -12.21 -18.34
N LYS A 479 18.09 -11.31 -17.54
CA LYS A 479 17.90 -9.93 -17.94
C LYS A 479 19.27 -9.28 -18.23
N PRO A 480 19.54 -8.87 -19.49
CA PRO A 480 20.81 -8.21 -19.81
C PRO A 480 21.03 -6.96 -18.94
N GLN A 481 22.27 -6.59 -18.65
CA GLN A 481 22.57 -5.44 -17.78
C GLN A 481 21.94 -4.13 -18.29
N THR A 482 21.78 -4.02 -19.61
CA THR A 482 21.06 -2.93 -20.27
C THR A 482 20.06 -3.49 -21.29
N PRO A 483 18.89 -2.85 -21.48
CA PRO A 483 17.96 -3.29 -22.50
C PRO A 483 18.61 -3.31 -23.90
N PRO A 484 18.46 -4.40 -24.67
CA PRO A 484 19.10 -4.51 -25.98
C PRO A 484 18.65 -3.42 -26.96
N ALA A 485 19.61 -2.91 -27.74
CA ALA A 485 19.29 -2.03 -28.86
C ALA A 485 18.67 -2.83 -30.01
N ARG A 486 17.57 -2.33 -30.59
CA ARG A 486 16.96 -2.91 -31.78
C ARG A 486 17.49 -2.17 -33.01
N GLY A 487 17.72 -2.90 -34.10
CA GLY A 487 18.15 -2.28 -35.38
C GLY A 487 17.13 -1.28 -35.97
N THR A 488 15.89 -1.30 -35.46
CA THR A 488 14.80 -0.39 -35.81
C THR A 488 14.67 0.80 -34.84
N ASP A 489 15.51 0.89 -33.81
CA ASP A 489 15.43 1.99 -32.86
C ASP A 489 15.82 3.31 -33.56
N PRO A 490 15.04 4.39 -33.38
CA PRO A 490 15.38 5.69 -33.95
C PRO A 490 16.72 6.22 -33.44
N ALA A 491 17.43 6.98 -34.27
CA ALA A 491 18.67 7.66 -33.88
C ALA A 491 18.49 8.67 -32.73
N THR A 492 17.25 9.02 -32.39
CA THR A 492 16.91 9.92 -31.29
C THR A 492 16.83 9.22 -29.94
N VAL A 493 16.94 7.88 -29.86
CA VAL A 493 16.98 7.15 -28.59
C VAL A 493 18.26 7.50 -27.83
N LEU A 494 18.10 8.06 -26.63
CA LEU A 494 19.22 8.48 -25.76
C LEU A 494 19.59 7.42 -24.73
N VAL A 495 18.58 6.79 -24.11
CA VAL A 495 18.75 5.86 -22.99
C VAL A 495 17.73 4.73 -23.09
N ARG A 496 18.10 3.55 -22.62
CA ARG A 496 17.20 2.42 -22.35
C ARG A 496 17.41 1.96 -20.92
N GLU A 497 16.33 1.80 -20.17
CA GLU A 497 16.38 1.43 -18.75
C GLU A 497 15.32 0.38 -18.41
N TRP A 498 15.67 -0.61 -17.60
CA TRP A 498 14.71 -1.59 -17.09
C TRP A 498 13.75 -0.94 -16.09
N THR A 499 12.48 -1.35 -16.09
CA THR A 499 11.48 -0.79 -15.15
C THR A 499 11.59 -1.38 -13.74
N GLU A 500 12.18 -2.56 -13.61
CA GLU A 500 12.27 -3.32 -12.35
C GLU A 500 13.64 -4.01 -12.21
N GLY A 501 14.08 -4.23 -10.97
CA GLY A 501 15.24 -5.05 -10.63
C GLY A 501 14.96 -6.56 -10.76
N ASN A 502 16.00 -7.40 -10.71
CA ASN A 502 15.85 -8.86 -10.87
C ASN A 502 14.90 -9.49 -9.83
N LEU A 503 15.09 -9.14 -8.55
CA LEU A 503 14.26 -9.62 -7.44
C LEU A 503 12.76 -9.24 -7.55
N GLY A 504 12.42 -8.20 -8.31
CA GLY A 504 11.04 -7.74 -8.48
C GLY A 504 10.23 -8.51 -9.53
N GLU A 505 10.88 -9.31 -10.38
CA GLU A 505 10.27 -9.88 -11.57
C GLU A 505 10.00 -11.39 -11.46
N VAL A 506 8.98 -11.87 -12.18
CA VAL A 506 8.69 -13.30 -12.29
C VAL A 506 9.75 -13.99 -13.15
N GLY A 507 10.42 -14.98 -12.57
CA GLY A 507 11.38 -15.87 -13.23
C GLY A 507 10.71 -17.03 -13.97
N ALA A 508 9.60 -17.58 -13.47
CA ALA A 508 8.83 -18.60 -14.19
C ALA A 508 7.37 -18.64 -13.72
N GLY A 509 6.43 -18.82 -14.65
CA GLY A 509 5.01 -19.02 -14.36
C GLY A 509 4.60 -20.47 -14.61
N TRP A 510 4.17 -21.19 -13.58
CA TRP A 510 3.75 -22.59 -13.69
C TRP A 510 2.25 -22.75 -13.48
N ASN A 511 1.53 -23.09 -14.54
CA ASN A 511 0.12 -23.46 -14.44
C ASN A 511 -0.01 -24.89 -13.90
N THR A 512 -0.25 -25.01 -12.60
CA THR A 512 -0.37 -26.30 -11.92
C THR A 512 -1.65 -27.05 -12.26
N MET A 513 -2.67 -26.36 -12.79
CA MET A 513 -3.93 -27.00 -13.23
C MET A 513 -3.73 -27.98 -14.38
N LEU A 514 -2.61 -27.87 -15.11
CA LEU A 514 -2.23 -28.83 -16.15
C LEU A 514 -1.45 -30.03 -15.59
N ALA A 515 -0.70 -29.82 -14.51
CA ALA A 515 0.11 -30.85 -13.88
C ALA A 515 -0.70 -31.71 -12.88
N ALA A 516 -1.63 -31.08 -12.17
CA ALA A 516 -2.54 -31.69 -11.20
C ALA A 516 -3.94 -31.07 -11.36
N PRO A 517 -4.69 -31.43 -12.41
CA PRO A 517 -6.05 -30.95 -12.60
C PRO A 517 -6.98 -31.40 -11.44
N PRO A 518 -7.99 -30.60 -11.06
CA PRO A 518 -8.95 -31.01 -10.04
C PRO A 518 -9.72 -32.26 -10.46
N LEU A 519 -10.14 -33.05 -9.48
CA LEU A 519 -11.15 -34.09 -9.68
C LEU A 519 -12.43 -33.47 -10.27
N SER A 520 -12.94 -34.11 -11.32
CA SER A 520 -14.13 -33.69 -12.06
C SER A 520 -14.75 -34.90 -12.77
N PRO A 521 -15.96 -34.79 -13.37
CA PRO A 521 -16.50 -35.88 -14.18
C PRO A 521 -15.57 -36.35 -15.32
N ASP A 522 -14.69 -35.46 -15.81
CA ASP A 522 -13.74 -35.73 -16.89
C ASP A 522 -12.32 -36.08 -16.37
N ASN A 523 -12.04 -35.86 -15.08
CA ASN A 523 -10.79 -36.26 -14.42
C ASN A 523 -11.08 -37.02 -13.13
N LEU A 524 -10.99 -38.35 -13.18
CA LEU A 524 -11.30 -39.23 -12.07
C LEU A 524 -10.07 -39.63 -11.24
N THR A 525 -8.87 -39.21 -11.64
CA THR A 525 -7.62 -39.50 -10.94
C THR A 525 -7.23 -38.29 -10.10
N ASP A 526 -6.86 -38.53 -8.85
CA ASP A 526 -6.30 -37.48 -8.01
C ASP A 526 -4.81 -37.34 -8.33
N ASP A 527 -4.48 -36.32 -9.12
CA ASP A 527 -3.11 -36.00 -9.53
C ASP A 527 -2.43 -34.98 -8.58
N ALA A 528 -3.10 -34.61 -7.48
CA ALA A 528 -2.51 -33.77 -6.45
C ALA A 528 -1.38 -34.50 -5.71
N GLY A 529 -0.42 -33.73 -5.18
CA GLY A 529 0.69 -34.30 -4.43
C GLY A 529 1.91 -33.41 -4.38
N VAL A 530 3.05 -34.01 -4.01
CA VAL A 530 4.33 -33.32 -3.93
C VAL A 530 5.01 -33.36 -5.30
N PHE A 531 5.42 -32.20 -5.78
CA PHE A 531 6.23 -32.02 -6.97
C PHE A 531 7.63 -31.55 -6.59
N GLU A 532 8.61 -31.93 -7.40
CA GLU A 532 9.92 -31.31 -7.39
C GLU A 532 9.97 -30.25 -8.48
N VAL A 533 10.57 -29.10 -8.16
CA VAL A 533 10.85 -28.01 -9.09
C VAL A 533 12.35 -27.76 -9.07
N LYS A 534 12.96 -27.76 -10.26
CA LYS A 534 14.40 -27.49 -10.41
C LYS A 534 14.68 -26.21 -11.19
N ILE A 535 15.83 -25.62 -10.89
CA ILE A 535 16.36 -24.42 -11.54
C ILE A 535 17.75 -24.73 -12.08
N GLU A 536 17.92 -24.55 -13.38
CA GLU A 536 19.16 -24.84 -14.11
C GLU A 536 19.68 -23.57 -14.80
N VAL A 537 20.99 -23.49 -15.01
CA VAL A 537 21.68 -22.35 -15.65
C VAL A 537 22.43 -22.86 -16.89
N PHE A 538 22.44 -22.09 -17.97
CA PHE A 538 22.97 -22.47 -19.28
C PHE A 538 23.85 -21.39 -19.90
N ASP A 539 24.80 -21.83 -20.72
CA ASP A 539 25.66 -20.99 -21.53
C ASP A 539 24.93 -20.43 -22.78
N PRO A 540 25.54 -19.53 -23.56
CA PRO A 540 24.92 -19.01 -24.79
C PRO A 540 24.64 -20.06 -25.89
N ALA A 541 25.27 -21.24 -25.84
CA ALA A 541 25.07 -22.34 -26.78
C ALA A 541 24.02 -23.36 -26.29
N GLY A 542 23.47 -23.16 -25.09
CA GLY A 542 22.45 -24.03 -24.50
C GLY A 542 23.03 -25.23 -23.75
N HIS A 543 24.31 -25.25 -23.41
CA HIS A 543 24.86 -26.28 -22.52
C HIS A 543 24.65 -25.90 -21.06
N GLN A 544 24.36 -26.88 -20.20
CA GLN A 544 24.21 -26.65 -18.77
C GLN A 544 25.54 -26.18 -18.16
N VAL A 545 25.49 -25.11 -17.38
CA VAL A 545 26.60 -24.62 -16.56
C VAL A 545 26.46 -25.23 -15.18
N MET A 546 27.50 -25.92 -14.72
CA MET A 546 27.50 -26.53 -13.38
C MET A 546 27.87 -25.49 -12.32
N PRO A 547 27.19 -25.45 -11.15
CA PRO A 547 27.54 -24.54 -10.08
C PRO A 547 28.89 -24.89 -9.44
N GLY A 548 29.63 -23.88 -9.01
CA GLY A 548 30.98 -24.01 -8.48
C GLY A 548 31.71 -22.68 -8.33
N ALA A 549 32.78 -22.66 -7.55
CA ALA A 549 33.50 -21.44 -7.18
C ALA A 549 34.04 -20.61 -8.37
N GLY A 550 34.32 -21.25 -9.52
CA GLY A 550 34.77 -20.58 -10.75
C GLY A 550 33.68 -20.30 -11.77
N SER A 551 32.42 -20.56 -11.44
CA SER A 551 31.25 -20.40 -12.31
C SER A 551 30.21 -19.52 -11.61
N PHE A 552 29.08 -20.08 -11.18
CA PHE A 552 28.12 -19.42 -10.30
C PHE A 552 27.82 -20.29 -9.07
N ARG A 553 27.18 -19.71 -8.05
CA ARG A 553 26.72 -20.43 -6.86
C ARG A 553 25.21 -20.31 -6.73
N PHE A 554 24.54 -21.40 -6.39
CA PHE A 554 23.20 -21.28 -5.85
C PHE A 554 23.27 -20.75 -4.41
N LEU A 555 22.38 -19.84 -4.09
CA LEU A 555 22.16 -19.34 -2.74
C LEU A 555 20.80 -19.79 -2.23
N ALA A 556 20.68 -19.82 -0.92
CA ALA A 556 19.43 -19.99 -0.19
C ALA A 556 19.42 -19.06 1.01
N ARG A 557 18.25 -18.82 1.60
CA ARG A 557 18.18 -17.97 2.80
C ARG A 557 18.64 -18.71 4.06
N ASN A 558 19.21 -17.95 4.99
CA ASN A 558 19.51 -18.42 6.33
C ASN A 558 18.25 -18.44 7.19
N ALA A 559 18.38 -19.08 8.35
CA ALA A 559 17.30 -19.22 9.30
C ALA A 559 16.85 -17.89 9.94
N ASP A 560 17.69 -16.86 9.87
CA ASP A 560 17.37 -15.49 10.32
C ASP A 560 16.46 -14.73 9.34
N GLY A 561 16.29 -15.24 8.13
CA GLY A 561 15.47 -14.66 7.07
C GLY A 561 15.99 -13.38 6.44
N SER A 562 17.08 -12.80 6.97
CA SER A 562 17.68 -11.55 6.49
C SER A 562 19.06 -11.75 5.86
N THR A 563 19.67 -12.93 5.96
CA THR A 563 20.94 -13.22 5.31
C THR A 563 20.82 -14.40 4.35
N THR A 564 21.77 -14.51 3.42
CA THR A 564 21.87 -15.67 2.52
C THR A 564 23.06 -16.54 2.87
N ARG A 565 22.99 -17.79 2.39
CA ARG A 565 24.03 -18.81 2.48
C ARG A 565 24.15 -19.52 1.16
N LEU A 566 25.25 -20.27 1.02
CA LEU A 566 25.34 -21.27 -0.03
C LEU A 566 24.24 -22.32 0.17
N SER A 567 23.65 -22.77 -0.93
CA SER A 567 22.80 -23.96 -0.92
C SER A 567 23.58 -25.19 -0.42
N THR A 568 22.85 -26.12 0.16
CA THR A 568 23.37 -27.38 0.68
C THR A 568 23.29 -28.46 -0.39
N ALA A 569 23.99 -29.58 -0.16
CA ALA A 569 23.87 -30.76 -1.02
C ALA A 569 22.46 -31.40 -1.03
N ALA A 570 21.57 -31.02 -0.10
CA ALA A 570 20.17 -31.46 -0.11
C ALA A 570 19.29 -30.58 -1.02
N GLU A 571 19.78 -29.39 -1.37
CA GLU A 571 19.10 -28.41 -2.24
C GLU A 571 19.71 -28.40 -3.65
N GLU A 572 20.81 -29.11 -3.88
CA GLU A 572 21.48 -29.20 -5.18
C GLU A 572 21.54 -30.65 -5.67
N ALA A 573 21.07 -30.90 -6.89
CA ALA A 573 21.20 -32.19 -7.56
C ALA A 573 21.31 -32.00 -9.07
N GLY A 574 22.18 -32.77 -9.75
CA GLY A 574 22.33 -32.70 -11.21
C GLY A 574 22.75 -31.31 -11.73
N GLY A 575 23.46 -30.51 -10.92
CA GLY A 575 23.82 -29.13 -11.28
C GLY A 575 22.65 -28.14 -11.28
N ALA A 576 21.56 -28.46 -10.58
CA ALA A 576 20.37 -27.64 -10.43
C ALA A 576 20.06 -27.39 -8.94
N TYR A 577 19.43 -26.25 -8.62
CA TYR A 577 18.75 -26.09 -7.34
C TYR A 577 17.41 -26.82 -7.40
N VAL A 578 17.10 -27.65 -6.41
CA VAL A 578 15.87 -28.47 -6.36
C VAL A 578 15.10 -28.15 -5.09
N MET A 579 13.82 -27.86 -5.24
CA MET A 579 12.89 -27.64 -4.14
C MET A 579 11.61 -28.45 -4.33
N ARG A 580 10.83 -28.57 -3.27
CA ARG A 580 9.51 -29.22 -3.29
C ARG A 580 8.40 -28.19 -3.28
N VAL A 581 7.31 -28.52 -3.96
CA VAL A 581 6.06 -27.76 -3.97
C VAL A 581 4.92 -28.78 -3.87
N HIS A 582 4.09 -28.69 -2.83
CA HIS A 582 2.89 -29.52 -2.74
C HIS A 582 1.76 -28.82 -3.50
N VAL A 583 1.15 -29.50 -4.46
CA VAL A 583 0.10 -28.95 -5.30
C VAL A 583 -1.20 -29.71 -5.06
N ASP A 584 -2.29 -28.98 -4.86
CA ASP A 584 -3.63 -29.54 -4.76
C ASP A 584 -4.68 -28.54 -5.27
N ASN A 585 -5.25 -28.86 -6.44
CA ASN A 585 -6.28 -28.02 -7.08
C ASN A 585 -7.71 -28.54 -6.81
N ASN A 586 -7.86 -29.61 -6.03
CA ASN A 586 -9.16 -30.25 -5.81
C ASN A 586 -10.16 -29.31 -5.13
N ARG A 587 -11.44 -29.51 -5.43
CA ARG A 587 -12.53 -28.74 -4.81
C ARG A 587 -12.96 -29.37 -3.50
N VAL A 588 -13.44 -28.54 -2.58
CA VAL A 588 -14.12 -29.01 -1.38
C VAL A 588 -15.55 -29.47 -1.70
N GLN A 589 -16.13 -30.23 -0.77
CA GLN A 589 -17.51 -30.69 -0.83
C GLN A 589 -18.23 -30.32 0.47
N ALA A 590 -19.40 -29.69 0.31
CA ALA A 590 -20.36 -29.44 1.38
C ALA A 590 -21.67 -30.19 1.11
N ASP A 591 -22.16 -30.95 2.10
CA ASP A 591 -23.53 -31.47 2.12
C ASP A 591 -24.15 -31.26 3.50
N LEU A 592 -25.40 -30.81 3.53
CA LEU A 592 -26.14 -30.48 4.75
C LEU A 592 -27.59 -30.97 4.61
N PRO A 593 -27.85 -32.26 4.88
CA PRO A 593 -29.20 -32.81 4.85
C PRO A 593 -30.10 -32.20 5.93
N GLN A 594 -31.41 -32.20 5.69
CA GLN A 594 -32.39 -31.81 6.71
C GLN A 594 -32.25 -32.65 7.99
N PRO A 595 -32.50 -32.06 9.18
CA PRO A 595 -32.47 -32.78 10.45
C PRO A 595 -33.53 -33.89 10.45
N SER A 596 -33.30 -34.92 11.25
CA SER A 596 -34.21 -36.07 11.33
C SER A 596 -34.51 -36.50 12.76
N ILE A 597 -35.68 -37.09 12.96
CA ILE A 597 -36.08 -37.81 14.18
C ILE A 597 -36.40 -39.25 13.78
N GLY A 598 -35.76 -40.23 14.41
CA GLY A 598 -36.00 -41.65 14.10
C GLY A 598 -35.75 -42.01 12.62
N GLY A 599 -34.88 -41.27 11.92
CA GLY A 599 -34.60 -41.46 10.50
C GLY A 599 -35.56 -40.75 9.53
N VAL A 600 -36.59 -40.05 10.03
CA VAL A 600 -37.50 -39.24 9.22
C VAL A 600 -37.01 -37.79 9.21
N SER A 601 -36.65 -37.29 8.03
CA SER A 601 -36.18 -35.91 7.85
C SER A 601 -37.31 -34.90 7.80
N ALA A 602 -37.00 -33.64 8.14
CA ALA A 602 -37.89 -32.52 7.85
C ALA A 602 -38.19 -32.46 6.35
N SER A 603 -39.41 -32.08 5.98
CA SER A 603 -39.76 -31.83 4.58
C SER A 603 -38.94 -30.66 4.04
N ASP A 604 -38.36 -30.81 2.85
CA ASP A 604 -37.61 -29.72 2.20
C ASP A 604 -38.52 -28.53 1.84
N ASP A 605 -39.78 -28.79 1.47
CA ASP A 605 -40.74 -27.75 1.08
C ASP A 605 -41.37 -27.04 2.29
N CYS A 606 -41.67 -27.78 3.36
CA CYS A 606 -42.42 -27.26 4.50
C CYS A 606 -41.54 -26.99 5.74
N GLY A 607 -40.34 -27.57 5.83
CA GLY A 607 -39.36 -27.34 6.89
C GLY A 607 -39.73 -27.84 8.29
N PHE A 608 -40.95 -28.34 8.53
CA PHE A 608 -41.37 -28.76 9.87
C PHE A 608 -40.94 -30.19 10.20
N LEU A 609 -40.28 -30.34 11.35
CA LEU A 609 -39.98 -31.63 11.98
C LEU A 609 -40.76 -31.72 13.29
N ARG A 610 -41.67 -32.71 13.34
CA ARG A 610 -42.59 -32.91 14.46
C ARG A 610 -41.95 -33.78 15.53
N TYR A 611 -41.93 -33.32 16.78
CA TYR A 611 -41.21 -34.00 17.88
C TYR A 611 -42.09 -34.28 19.11
N HIS A 612 -41.68 -35.26 19.90
CA HIS A 612 -42.08 -35.51 21.29
C HIS A 612 -40.90 -35.19 22.24
N PRO A 613 -41.14 -34.80 23.51
CA PRO A 613 -40.08 -34.39 24.43
C PRO A 613 -38.91 -35.38 24.62
N GLY A 614 -39.14 -36.68 24.41
CA GLY A 614 -38.12 -37.73 24.50
C GLY A 614 -37.39 -38.07 23.20
N ASP A 615 -37.72 -37.41 22.08
CA ASP A 615 -37.10 -37.67 20.79
C ASP A 615 -35.64 -37.21 20.76
N LEU A 616 -34.89 -37.70 19.76
CA LEU A 616 -33.56 -37.22 19.44
C LEU A 616 -33.56 -36.62 18.03
N VAL A 617 -33.23 -35.34 17.96
CA VAL A 617 -33.05 -34.60 16.70
C VAL A 617 -31.62 -34.79 16.25
N ARG A 618 -31.43 -35.50 15.14
CA ARG A 618 -30.12 -35.71 14.52
C ARG A 618 -29.80 -34.58 13.55
N LEU A 619 -28.72 -33.88 13.83
CA LEU A 619 -28.05 -32.99 12.89
C LEU A 619 -26.83 -33.70 12.31
N ARG A 620 -26.67 -33.63 10.98
CA ARG A 620 -25.49 -34.16 10.30
C ARG A 620 -25.10 -33.32 9.10
N TYR A 621 -23.82 -33.32 8.77
CA TYR A 621 -23.27 -32.64 7.61
C TYR A 621 -21.97 -33.29 7.12
N LEU A 622 -21.67 -33.11 5.84
CA LEU A 622 -20.41 -33.51 5.21
C LEU A 622 -19.61 -32.25 4.93
N ALA A 623 -18.42 -32.17 5.53
CA ALA A 623 -17.38 -31.22 5.18
C ALA A 623 -16.16 -32.03 4.74
N ALA A 624 -15.80 -31.96 3.46
CA ALA A 624 -14.77 -32.82 2.90
C ALA A 624 -13.89 -32.12 1.86
N HIS A 625 -12.68 -32.64 1.73
CA HIS A 625 -11.73 -32.37 0.67
C HIS A 625 -10.99 -33.69 0.40
N PRO A 626 -10.71 -34.09 -0.87
CA PRO A 626 -10.09 -35.38 -1.20
C PRO A 626 -8.84 -35.70 -0.38
N ASN A 627 -7.91 -34.73 -0.30
CA ASN A 627 -6.67 -34.85 0.47
C ASN A 627 -6.69 -34.16 1.84
N GLN A 628 -7.87 -33.84 2.35
CA GLN A 628 -8.05 -33.20 3.66
C GLN A 628 -7.43 -31.79 3.81
N HIS A 629 -7.09 -31.13 2.70
CA HIS A 629 -6.59 -29.75 2.66
C HIS A 629 -7.72 -28.70 2.72
N ALA A 630 -8.61 -28.82 3.71
CA ALA A 630 -9.71 -27.87 3.92
C ALA A 630 -10.07 -27.70 5.40
N VAL A 631 -10.76 -26.60 5.69
CA VAL A 631 -11.35 -26.30 7.00
C VAL A 631 -12.83 -25.98 6.84
N PHE A 632 -13.61 -26.00 7.91
CA PHE A 632 -15.02 -25.65 7.85
C PHE A 632 -15.54 -24.98 9.12
N ASP A 633 -16.63 -24.24 9.00
CA ASP A 633 -17.49 -23.83 10.10
C ASP A 633 -18.92 -24.31 9.88
N PHE A 634 -19.60 -24.65 10.97
CA PHE A 634 -21.00 -25.02 10.97
C PHE A 634 -21.74 -24.25 12.07
N ASP A 635 -22.72 -23.45 11.66
CA ASP A 635 -23.54 -22.63 12.53
C ASP A 635 -24.99 -23.13 12.55
N VAL A 636 -25.58 -23.20 13.75
CA VAL A 636 -27.02 -23.38 13.94
C VAL A 636 -27.56 -22.11 14.57
N THR A 637 -28.48 -21.44 13.88
CA THR A 637 -29.16 -20.25 14.37
C THR A 637 -30.60 -20.59 14.74
N ARG A 638 -31.05 -20.23 15.95
CA ARG A 638 -32.45 -20.32 16.39
C ARG A 638 -33.09 -18.94 16.35
N GLY A 639 -34.11 -18.76 15.51
CA GLY A 639 -34.65 -17.43 15.21
C GLY A 639 -33.53 -16.52 14.69
N SER A 640 -33.19 -15.48 15.47
CA SER A 640 -32.10 -14.54 15.14
C SER A 640 -30.85 -14.71 16.03
N HIS A 641 -30.74 -15.82 16.77
CA HIS A 641 -29.64 -16.05 17.71
C HIS A 641 -28.86 -17.31 17.35
N VAL A 642 -27.53 -17.18 17.20
CA VAL A 642 -26.64 -18.34 17.07
C VAL A 642 -26.77 -19.20 18.31
N LEU A 643 -26.96 -20.50 18.13
CA LEU A 643 -27.04 -21.50 19.18
C LEU A 643 -25.65 -22.13 19.38
N PRO A 644 -24.89 -21.74 20.42
CA PRO A 644 -23.50 -22.17 20.57
C PRO A 644 -23.37 -23.69 20.78
N GLU A 645 -24.39 -24.31 21.36
CA GLU A 645 -24.40 -25.76 21.60
C GLU A 645 -24.44 -26.58 20.30
N GLY A 646 -25.08 -26.05 19.27
CA GLY A 646 -25.21 -26.67 17.94
C GLY A 646 -24.17 -26.19 16.93
N SER A 647 -23.42 -25.13 17.23
CA SER A 647 -22.46 -24.50 16.33
C SER A 647 -21.02 -24.90 16.68
N THR A 648 -20.16 -25.07 15.68
CA THR A 648 -18.74 -25.38 15.89
C THR A 648 -17.99 -24.21 16.49
N LEU A 649 -16.90 -24.49 17.21
CA LEU A 649 -16.06 -23.45 17.77
C LEU A 649 -15.29 -22.68 16.67
N THR A 650 -15.06 -21.39 16.92
CA THR A 650 -14.20 -20.53 16.08
C THR A 650 -12.71 -20.87 16.23
N PRO A 651 -11.85 -20.60 15.23
CA PRO A 651 -12.19 -19.98 13.94
C PRO A 651 -12.76 -20.97 12.92
N TYR A 652 -12.41 -22.26 13.02
CA TYR A 652 -12.88 -23.32 12.13
C TYR A 652 -12.52 -24.70 12.71
N VAL A 653 -12.95 -25.77 12.03
CA VAL A 653 -12.55 -27.17 12.26
C VAL A 653 -11.84 -27.72 11.03
N GLU A 654 -10.77 -28.49 11.23
CA GLU A 654 -10.08 -29.22 10.16
C GLU A 654 -10.97 -30.33 9.59
N VAL A 655 -11.11 -30.44 8.26
CA VAL A 655 -11.88 -31.56 7.67
C VAL A 655 -11.25 -32.92 7.96
N ALA A 656 -9.96 -32.95 8.31
CA ALA A 656 -9.23 -34.12 8.78
C ALA A 656 -9.68 -34.60 10.18
N ALA A 657 -10.30 -33.72 10.98
CA ALA A 657 -10.63 -34.03 12.37
C ALA A 657 -11.69 -35.13 12.46
N SER A 658 -11.49 -36.09 13.38
CA SER A 658 -12.47 -37.14 13.67
C SER A 658 -13.72 -36.63 14.39
N SER A 659 -13.69 -35.39 14.89
CA SER A 659 -14.80 -34.76 15.59
C SER A 659 -14.72 -33.23 15.49
N ALA A 660 -15.86 -32.57 15.54
CA ALA A 660 -15.99 -31.11 15.51
C ALA A 660 -16.54 -30.60 16.84
N ALA A 661 -15.72 -29.89 17.62
CA ALA A 661 -16.10 -29.44 18.95
C ALA A 661 -17.16 -28.31 18.92
N THR A 662 -18.06 -28.33 19.90
CA THR A 662 -18.97 -27.22 20.25
C THR A 662 -18.77 -26.85 21.72
N VAL A 663 -19.53 -25.90 22.27
CA VAL A 663 -19.43 -25.53 23.69
C VAL A 663 -19.90 -26.64 24.65
N SER A 664 -20.63 -27.65 24.17
CA SER A 664 -21.20 -28.70 25.01
C SER A 664 -20.69 -30.10 24.67
N ALA A 665 -20.90 -30.57 23.44
CA ALA A 665 -20.41 -31.87 22.99
C ALA A 665 -20.09 -31.86 21.49
N PRO A 666 -19.09 -32.62 21.04
CA PRO A 666 -18.68 -32.56 19.65
C PRO A 666 -19.66 -33.28 18.72
N TYR A 667 -19.67 -32.88 17.45
CA TYR A 667 -20.10 -33.76 16.37
C TYR A 667 -19.05 -34.83 16.13
N VAL A 668 -19.45 -36.08 15.94
CA VAL A 668 -18.53 -37.20 15.67
C VAL A 668 -18.61 -37.56 14.19
N LYS A 669 -17.45 -37.73 13.55
CA LYS A 669 -17.37 -38.10 12.13
C LYS A 669 -17.60 -39.60 11.96
N VAL A 670 -18.66 -39.98 11.25
CA VAL A 670 -19.04 -41.36 10.94
C VAL A 670 -19.40 -41.46 9.46
N ALA A 671 -18.72 -42.36 8.74
CA ALA A 671 -18.93 -42.55 7.29
C ALA A 671 -18.87 -41.23 6.48
N GLY A 672 -17.93 -40.35 6.83
CA GLY A 672 -17.74 -39.04 6.17
C GLY A 672 -18.58 -37.89 6.76
N TYR A 673 -19.69 -38.19 7.44
CA TYR A 673 -20.56 -37.16 8.01
C TYR A 673 -20.22 -36.88 9.48
N TYR A 674 -20.10 -35.61 9.84
CA TYR A 674 -20.14 -35.17 11.22
C TYR A 674 -21.60 -35.20 11.68
N GLN A 675 -21.88 -35.91 12.77
CA GLN A 675 -23.24 -36.08 13.27
C GLN A 675 -23.34 -35.99 14.79
N ARG A 676 -24.46 -35.47 15.27
CA ARG A 676 -24.79 -35.38 16.70
C ARG A 676 -26.31 -35.41 16.90
N ASP A 677 -26.71 -36.06 17.99
CA ASP A 677 -28.09 -36.10 18.45
C ASP A 677 -28.31 -35.06 19.55
N PHE A 678 -29.44 -34.36 19.47
CA PHE A 678 -29.87 -33.33 20.41
C PHE A 678 -31.25 -33.69 20.97
N THR A 679 -31.49 -33.39 22.25
CA THR A 679 -32.86 -33.39 22.76
C THR A 679 -33.60 -32.16 22.23
N PRO A 680 -34.91 -32.23 21.94
CA PRO A 680 -35.67 -31.06 21.53
C PRO A 680 -35.49 -29.89 22.50
N ALA A 681 -35.51 -30.15 23.81
CA ALA A 681 -35.31 -29.14 24.85
C ALA A 681 -33.99 -28.38 24.72
N SER A 682 -32.89 -29.04 24.35
CA SER A 682 -31.59 -28.37 24.13
C SER A 682 -31.61 -27.41 22.92
N LEU A 683 -32.39 -27.74 21.88
CA LEU A 683 -32.51 -26.91 20.69
C LEU A 683 -33.53 -25.78 20.90
N VAL A 684 -34.75 -26.08 21.36
CA VAL A 684 -35.83 -25.08 21.48
C VAL A 684 -35.67 -24.17 22.71
N GLY A 685 -34.95 -24.60 23.74
CA GLY A 685 -34.76 -23.85 24.98
C GLY A 685 -36.08 -23.64 25.72
N SER A 686 -36.44 -22.39 26.01
CA SER A 686 -37.71 -22.03 26.66
C SER A 686 -38.92 -21.98 25.71
N CYS A 687 -38.70 -22.14 24.41
CA CYS A 687 -39.78 -22.17 23.41
C CYS A 687 -40.42 -23.56 23.33
N VAL A 688 -41.71 -23.62 22.96
CA VAL A 688 -42.38 -24.89 22.61
C VAL A 688 -42.13 -25.26 21.15
N ASN A 689 -42.08 -24.27 20.26
CA ASN A 689 -41.72 -24.46 18.86
C ASN A 689 -40.66 -23.43 18.51
N ALA A 690 -39.71 -23.78 17.65
CA ALA A 690 -38.67 -22.87 17.22
C ALA A 690 -38.29 -23.11 15.76
N ALA A 691 -37.94 -22.02 15.06
CA ALA A 691 -37.39 -22.07 13.71
C ALA A 691 -35.87 -21.92 13.77
N PHE A 692 -35.20 -22.59 12.84
CA PHE A 692 -33.76 -22.71 12.78
C PHE A 692 -33.24 -22.51 11.35
N ALA A 693 -32.01 -22.03 11.26
CA ALA A 693 -31.19 -22.10 10.06
C ALA A 693 -29.89 -22.83 10.39
N GLY A 694 -29.51 -23.80 9.56
CA GLY A 694 -28.21 -24.46 9.61
C GLY A 694 -27.35 -23.98 8.44
N SER A 695 -26.15 -23.49 8.71
CA SER A 695 -25.22 -22.98 7.70
C SER A 695 -23.89 -23.72 7.80
N LEU A 696 -23.48 -24.38 6.73
CA LEU A 696 -22.18 -25.03 6.59
C LEU A 696 -21.35 -24.27 5.56
N ARG A 697 -20.11 -23.94 5.90
CA ARG A 697 -19.13 -23.38 4.99
C ARG A 697 -17.85 -24.19 5.04
N VAL A 698 -17.36 -24.63 3.89
CA VAL A 698 -16.13 -25.42 3.74
C VAL A 698 -15.17 -24.62 2.88
N TYR A 699 -13.94 -24.47 3.36
CA TYR A 699 -12.91 -23.63 2.75
C TYR A 699 -11.69 -24.45 2.38
N GLY A 700 -11.33 -24.47 1.10
CA GLY A 700 -10.08 -25.08 0.67
C GLY A 700 -8.88 -24.24 1.08
N LYS A 701 -7.79 -24.90 1.47
CA LYS A 701 -6.56 -24.26 1.95
C LYS A 701 -5.61 -23.82 0.85
N ALA A 702 -5.80 -24.30 -0.38
CA ALA A 702 -4.85 -24.06 -1.47
C ALA A 702 -4.64 -22.56 -1.75
N THR A 703 -3.41 -22.18 -2.03
CA THR A 703 -2.99 -20.80 -2.31
C THR A 703 -2.09 -20.73 -3.55
N ASP A 704 -2.11 -19.61 -4.28
CA ASP A 704 -1.13 -19.34 -5.33
C ASP A 704 0.11 -18.59 -4.79
N GLY A 705 0.13 -18.32 -3.48
CA GLY A 705 1.15 -17.53 -2.79
C GLY A 705 0.88 -16.02 -2.80
N TYR A 706 -0.08 -15.52 -3.58
CA TYR A 706 -0.67 -14.18 -3.42
C TYR A 706 -1.93 -14.22 -2.56
N GLN A 707 -2.77 -15.23 -2.78
CA GLN A 707 -4.08 -15.38 -2.15
C GLN A 707 -4.54 -16.83 -2.14
N ARG A 708 -5.52 -17.12 -1.28
CA ARG A 708 -6.24 -18.40 -1.28
C ARG A 708 -7.06 -18.54 -2.57
N LEU A 709 -7.12 -19.74 -3.14
CA LEU A 709 -7.77 -19.98 -4.44
C LEU A 709 -9.31 -19.87 -4.42
N GLY A 710 -9.93 -19.76 -3.25
CA GLY A 710 -11.40 -19.61 -3.14
C GLY A 710 -12.20 -20.84 -3.62
N ILE A 711 -11.58 -22.02 -3.58
CA ILE A 711 -12.20 -23.33 -3.91
C ILE A 711 -13.16 -23.79 -2.81
N ASP A 712 -14.14 -22.93 -2.48
CA ASP A 712 -15.07 -23.10 -1.36
C ASP A 712 -16.39 -23.75 -1.78
N ASP A 713 -17.08 -24.35 -0.80
CA ASP A 713 -18.46 -24.81 -0.95
C ASP A 713 -19.27 -24.50 0.31
N SER A 714 -20.57 -24.30 0.17
CA SER A 714 -21.44 -23.97 1.28
C SER A 714 -22.85 -24.51 1.11
N ARG A 715 -23.52 -24.80 2.22
CA ARG A 715 -24.93 -25.22 2.24
C ARG A 715 -25.68 -24.48 3.34
N LEU A 716 -26.93 -24.15 3.04
CA LEU A 716 -27.86 -23.56 4.00
C LEU A 716 -29.14 -24.37 3.98
N ILE A 717 -29.65 -24.70 5.15
CA ILE A 717 -30.98 -25.28 5.33
C ILE A 717 -31.79 -24.45 6.32
N ALA A 718 -33.10 -24.51 6.19
CA ALA A 718 -34.04 -23.98 7.17
C ALA A 718 -34.98 -25.10 7.62
N PHE A 719 -35.25 -25.14 8.92
CA PHE A 719 -36.19 -26.11 9.51
C PHE A 719 -36.85 -25.53 10.75
N ALA A 720 -37.96 -26.12 11.18
CA ALA A 720 -38.66 -25.77 12.40
C ALA A 720 -38.96 -27.03 13.21
N LEU A 721 -38.68 -26.99 14.51
CA LEU A 721 -39.14 -28.00 15.44
C LEU A 721 -40.51 -27.58 15.96
N ALA A 722 -41.49 -28.47 15.81
CA ALA A 722 -42.82 -28.26 16.35
C ALA A 722 -43.31 -29.47 17.13
N GLU A 723 -43.71 -29.26 18.39
CA GLU A 723 -44.21 -30.34 19.23
C GLU A 723 -45.48 -30.95 18.57
N ARG A 724 -45.56 -32.29 18.58
CA ARG A 724 -46.83 -32.95 18.24
C ARG A 724 -47.80 -32.63 19.37
N GLY A 725 -48.83 -31.84 19.06
CA GLY A 725 -49.93 -31.62 19.98
C GLY A 725 -50.44 -32.95 20.52
N VAL A 726 -50.59 -33.05 21.83
CA VAL A 726 -51.31 -34.16 22.45
C VAL A 726 -52.72 -34.12 21.87
N VAL A 727 -53.04 -35.05 20.97
CA VAL A 727 -54.43 -35.33 20.63
C VAL A 727 -55.01 -35.95 21.89
N HIS A 728 -55.61 -35.13 22.74
CA HIS A 728 -56.52 -35.65 23.74
C HIS A 728 -57.68 -36.31 22.98
N PRO A 729 -57.99 -37.59 23.28
CA PRO A 729 -59.02 -38.34 22.56
C PRO A 729 -60.41 -37.70 22.67
#